data_AF-A0AB34G1J3-F1
#
_entry.id   AF-A0AB34G1J3-F1
#
_cell.length_a   1.000
_cell.length_b   1.000
_cell.length_c   1.000
_cell.angle_alpha   90.00
_cell.angle_beta   90.00
_cell.angle_gamma   90.00
#
_symmetry.space_group_name_H-M   'P 1'
#
loop_
_entity.id
_entity.type
_entity.pdbx_description
1 polymer ?
#
loop_
_entity_poly.entity_id
_entity_poly.type
_entity_poly.pdbx_seq_one_letter_code
_entity_poly.pdbx_strand_id
1 'polypeptide(L)'
;MAESIALAASVIAIIQLADRVISLTKYCLGSIQDCPSDIRAILVEISSLKAVLESLSFLLDGNSGPEPRLIQQLAGEDGPIEDCRRSIEALERLLPSDIRRARGKRQKVLTAAEHLAWPLRETSARKLMDNISCYKASIVFAVTYDSTRDIRDIQKNLRRVKETLTRAQRDEICNWLETTNPSSNHNNAWELHEPHTGLWMRRASEWQDWLSGKRKFLWVHGIPGAGKTILASFLVEECQAACNKGKALNAGQEKPVVCISYYCYFARNQDEAVPFLRWLAGQLCRQVELIPAELDQLFQLNHVPRLSQLLTAIQVLLEEFTAVSVIIDAVDESQPREDLLKIIRDLATDNRFDKIRLLATSREYYDIELCFSEISLPISMKNPAVEDDIRLYKLKKLWRRELKESLAKWLVTVSFAASIYIVLWAYSSKDAMVSKKKREFNVVVTGLSIGLGLSTASSLKGMVRELRWWLLSLREYSSKEIELISKSEHLSCLIQLGWVSRDLIVRSFVLFWLSINLAAQIAVATIGLTYNVDPADKMAVTTPGMVYIPDMSVIQPVSYAPDKTPALGALRYTANKHGLYADTLTFGVMADVPRPGTIDSSQDASMYCEDGAPRCSYVFYESAPVDVPGVASPDLRVATDRSVASETTCTSQRVIRGGDGWNMTITLDDGPKTEIDLPTLNGPNQTLFMTDSNQNLTTRWSIVTAFEASTTDPWYYKCNVSIGAVTNAVVREHNVSALVATMASSGIALQGYGAAFTFTNDSKSQDQFQSYPVESWYGLPQAGNATTMASLLSQFAIGVVASLARYNGPVEAPGLTPLETITLKIFDWKYVHLNLGLIAGLQLLLGGATVWIASSARAQHSPRDAYPTPKEAP
;
A
#
# COMPACT_ATOMS: atom_id res chain seq x y z
N MET A 1 -39.91 -26.67 -12.46
CA MET A 1 -40.48 -27.65 -11.51
C MET A 1 -41.98 -27.43 -11.25
N ALA A 2 -42.46 -26.22 -10.96
CA ALA A 2 -43.90 -26.00 -10.76
C ALA A 2 -44.73 -26.30 -12.04
N GLU A 3 -44.28 -25.81 -13.19
CA GLU A 3 -44.96 -26.01 -14.49
C GLU A 3 -44.92 -27.46 -14.98
N SER A 4 -43.85 -28.21 -14.68
CA SER A 4 -43.73 -29.62 -15.04
C SER A 4 -44.71 -30.51 -14.26
N ILE A 5 -44.89 -30.22 -12.97
CA ILE A 5 -45.85 -30.91 -12.12
C ILE A 5 -47.29 -30.55 -12.55
N ALA A 6 -47.53 -29.29 -12.90
CA ALA A 6 -48.82 -28.84 -13.43
C ALA A 6 -49.18 -29.53 -14.76
N LEU A 7 -48.21 -29.69 -15.66
CA LEU A 7 -48.38 -30.41 -16.93
C LEU A 7 -48.69 -31.90 -16.68
N ALA A 8 -47.93 -32.57 -15.81
CA ALA A 8 -48.17 -33.97 -15.45
C ALA A 8 -49.58 -34.17 -14.86
N ALA A 9 -49.99 -33.30 -13.94
CA ALA A 9 -51.34 -33.32 -13.37
C ALA A 9 -52.43 -33.11 -14.45
N SER A 10 -52.20 -32.22 -15.41
CA SER A 10 -53.12 -31.96 -16.52
C SER A 10 -53.25 -33.16 -17.46
N VAL A 11 -52.14 -33.82 -17.79
CA VAL A 11 -52.13 -35.05 -18.59
C VAL A 11 -52.92 -36.16 -17.90
N ILE A 12 -52.71 -36.36 -16.59
CA ILE A 12 -53.46 -37.34 -15.79
C ILE A 12 -54.97 -37.05 -15.80
N ALA A 13 -55.36 -35.77 -15.67
CA ALA A 13 -56.77 -35.38 -15.72
C ALA A 13 -57.41 -35.71 -17.09
N ILE A 14 -56.66 -35.52 -18.19
CA ILE A 14 -57.12 -35.87 -19.55
C ILE A 14 -57.23 -37.38 -19.72
N ILE A 15 -56.31 -38.17 -19.18
CA ILE A 15 -56.39 -39.64 -19.18
C ILE A 15 -57.68 -40.10 -18.49
N GLN A 16 -58.03 -39.51 -17.34
CA GLN A 16 -59.28 -39.82 -16.64
C GLN A 16 -60.53 -39.41 -17.43
N LEU A 17 -60.50 -38.25 -18.11
CA LEU A 17 -61.55 -37.81 -19.03
C LEU A 17 -61.72 -38.79 -20.20
N ALA A 18 -60.62 -39.19 -20.83
CA ALA A 18 -60.60 -40.16 -21.92
C ALA A 18 -61.21 -41.51 -21.49
N ASP A 19 -60.89 -41.99 -20.27
CA ASP A 19 -61.48 -43.21 -19.72
C ASP A 19 -63.00 -43.14 -19.56
N ARG A 20 -63.53 -41.97 -19.16
CA ARG A 20 -64.98 -41.74 -19.10
C ARG A 20 -65.61 -41.79 -20.48
N VAL A 21 -65.04 -41.11 -21.47
CA VAL A 21 -65.51 -41.10 -22.87
C VAL A 21 -65.45 -42.50 -23.50
N ILE A 22 -64.36 -43.24 -23.28
CA ILE A 22 -64.21 -44.64 -23.71
C ILE A 22 -65.30 -45.51 -23.08
N SER A 23 -65.60 -45.33 -21.79
CA SER A 23 -66.65 -46.09 -21.10
C SER A 23 -68.05 -45.79 -21.65
N LEU A 24 -68.34 -44.52 -21.95
CA LEU A 24 -69.61 -44.10 -22.54
C LEU A 24 -69.80 -44.65 -23.96
N THR A 25 -68.77 -44.59 -24.80
CA THR A 25 -68.81 -45.11 -26.18
C THR A 25 -68.92 -46.64 -26.22
N LYS A 26 -68.19 -47.36 -25.35
CA LYS A 26 -68.33 -48.82 -25.18
C LYS A 26 -69.76 -49.21 -24.77
N TYR A 27 -70.36 -48.47 -23.85
CA TYR A 27 -71.73 -48.71 -23.42
C TYR A 27 -72.74 -48.48 -24.56
N CYS A 28 -72.56 -47.43 -25.37
CA CYS A 28 -73.39 -47.15 -26.54
C CYS A 28 -73.32 -48.28 -27.58
N LEU A 29 -72.11 -48.77 -27.88
CA LEU A 29 -71.88 -49.87 -28.83
C LEU A 29 -72.51 -51.20 -28.37
N GLY A 30 -72.54 -51.46 -27.05
CA GLY A 30 -73.15 -52.67 -26.50
C GLY A 30 -74.67 -52.61 -26.36
N SER A 31 -75.27 -51.42 -26.34
CA SER A 31 -76.69 -51.22 -26.05
C SER A 31 -77.55 -50.90 -27.29
N ILE A 32 -76.94 -50.49 -28.41
CA ILE A 32 -77.63 -50.03 -29.62
C ILE A 32 -77.35 -51.00 -30.77
N GLN A 33 -78.41 -51.55 -31.38
CA GLN A 33 -78.32 -52.61 -32.39
C GLN A 33 -77.72 -52.13 -33.74
N ASP A 34 -77.92 -50.85 -34.11
CA ASP A 34 -77.31 -50.17 -35.26
C ASP A 34 -76.66 -48.84 -34.83
N CYS A 35 -75.48 -48.95 -34.21
CA CYS A 35 -74.73 -47.82 -33.68
C CYS A 35 -73.97 -47.06 -34.80
N PRO A 36 -73.99 -45.70 -34.81
CA PRO A 36 -73.25 -44.89 -35.78
C PRO A 36 -71.75 -45.22 -35.83
N SER A 37 -71.15 -45.22 -37.03
CA SER A 37 -69.72 -45.50 -37.25
C SER A 37 -68.81 -44.50 -36.52
N ASP A 38 -69.25 -43.26 -36.33
CA ASP A 38 -68.49 -42.22 -35.62
C ASP A 38 -68.23 -42.60 -34.16
N ILE A 39 -69.15 -43.31 -33.48
CA ILE A 39 -68.95 -43.75 -32.09
C ILE A 39 -67.78 -44.76 -31.99
N ARG A 40 -67.63 -45.61 -33.00
CA ARG A 40 -66.48 -46.52 -33.10
C ARG A 40 -65.19 -45.76 -33.40
N ALA A 41 -65.23 -44.75 -34.27
CA ALA A 41 -64.09 -43.90 -34.57
C ALA A 41 -63.64 -43.11 -33.32
N ILE A 42 -64.57 -42.54 -32.55
CA ILE A 42 -64.30 -41.88 -31.27
C ILE A 42 -63.59 -42.84 -30.31
N LEU A 43 -64.11 -44.06 -30.17
CA LEU A 43 -63.51 -45.06 -29.28
C LEU A 43 -62.05 -45.35 -29.65
N VAL A 44 -61.75 -45.54 -30.94
CA VAL A 44 -60.38 -45.81 -31.42
C VAL A 44 -59.48 -44.60 -31.21
N GLU A 45 -59.94 -43.41 -31.60
CA GLU A 45 -59.14 -42.18 -31.56
C GLU A 45 -58.82 -41.77 -30.12
N ILE A 46 -59.80 -41.83 -29.20
CA ILE A 46 -59.60 -41.54 -27.78
C ILE A 46 -58.72 -42.60 -27.11
N SER A 47 -58.84 -43.88 -27.49
CA SER A 47 -57.95 -44.94 -26.96
C SER A 47 -56.50 -44.74 -27.42
N SER A 48 -56.30 -44.35 -28.69
CA SER A 48 -54.98 -44.02 -29.24
C SER A 48 -54.37 -42.81 -28.54
N LEU A 49 -55.15 -41.74 -28.33
CA LEU A 49 -54.72 -40.57 -27.58
C LEU A 49 -54.35 -40.93 -26.13
N LYS A 50 -55.18 -41.75 -25.46
CA LYS A 50 -54.91 -42.19 -24.08
C LYS A 50 -53.55 -42.88 -23.97
N ALA A 51 -53.22 -43.79 -24.89
CA ALA A 51 -51.94 -44.48 -24.91
C ALA A 51 -50.75 -43.51 -25.08
N VAL A 52 -50.90 -42.49 -25.94
CA VAL A 52 -49.88 -41.44 -26.12
C VAL A 52 -49.70 -40.64 -24.82
N LEU A 53 -50.80 -40.27 -24.14
CA LEU A 53 -50.76 -39.51 -22.90
C LEU A 53 -50.19 -40.34 -21.73
N GLU A 54 -50.46 -41.65 -21.66
CA GLU A 54 -49.85 -42.55 -20.68
C GLU A 54 -48.34 -42.66 -20.90
N SER A 55 -47.89 -42.75 -22.15
CA SER A 55 -46.46 -42.72 -22.49
C SER A 55 -45.81 -41.39 -22.11
N LEU A 56 -46.52 -40.27 -22.31
CA LEU A 56 -46.05 -38.95 -21.89
C LEU A 56 -45.97 -38.85 -20.36
N SER A 57 -46.97 -39.36 -19.63
CA SER A 57 -46.96 -39.38 -18.16
C SER A 57 -45.75 -40.14 -17.62
N PHE A 58 -45.42 -41.29 -18.20
CA PHE A 58 -44.26 -42.07 -17.80
C PHE A 58 -42.94 -41.29 -17.98
N LEU A 59 -42.80 -40.55 -19.09
CA LEU A 59 -41.65 -39.69 -19.33
C LEU A 59 -41.57 -38.53 -18.33
N LEU A 60 -42.71 -38.04 -17.83
CA LEU A 60 -42.77 -36.96 -16.84
C LEU A 60 -42.45 -37.43 -15.40
N ASP A 61 -42.75 -38.70 -15.07
CA ASP A 61 -42.50 -39.30 -13.75
C ASP A 61 -41.03 -39.75 -13.56
N GLY A 62 -40.32 -40.02 -14.65
CA GLY A 62 -38.92 -40.44 -14.65
C GLY A 62 -37.98 -39.29 -14.26
N ASN A 63 -37.49 -39.32 -13.02
CA ASN A 63 -36.55 -38.41 -12.36
C ASN A 63 -35.48 -37.73 -13.26
N SER A 64 -35.88 -36.67 -13.96
CA SER A 64 -35.15 -35.46 -14.38
C SER A 64 -36.23 -34.61 -15.03
N GLY A 65 -36.72 -33.58 -14.33
CA GLY A 65 -37.94 -32.86 -14.73
C GLY A 65 -37.93 -32.47 -16.22
N PRO A 66 -39.10 -32.50 -16.91
CA PRO A 66 -39.17 -32.26 -18.34
C PRO A 66 -38.43 -30.98 -18.73
N GLU A 67 -37.64 -31.05 -19.80
CA GLU A 67 -36.89 -29.88 -20.29
C GLU A 67 -37.87 -28.69 -20.43
N PRO A 68 -37.46 -27.45 -20.07
CA PRO A 68 -38.31 -26.27 -20.09
C PRO A 68 -39.06 -26.06 -21.41
N ARG A 69 -38.55 -26.63 -22.50
CA ARG A 69 -39.07 -26.46 -23.86
C ARG A 69 -40.12 -27.50 -24.24
N LEU A 70 -40.06 -28.72 -23.73
CA LEU A 70 -41.15 -29.69 -23.88
C LEU A 70 -42.40 -29.16 -23.14
N ILE A 71 -42.18 -28.56 -21.96
CA ILE A 71 -43.20 -27.81 -21.23
C ILE A 71 -43.67 -26.62 -22.06
N GLN A 72 -42.77 -25.80 -22.62
CA GLN A 72 -43.16 -24.62 -23.41
C GLN A 72 -43.93 -24.95 -24.70
N GLN A 73 -43.70 -26.13 -25.30
CA GLN A 73 -44.38 -26.56 -26.53
C GLN A 73 -45.72 -27.25 -26.27
N LEU A 74 -45.87 -27.92 -25.12
CA LEU A 74 -47.07 -28.69 -24.79
C LEU A 74 -47.98 -28.00 -23.76
N ALA A 75 -47.41 -27.15 -22.90
CA ALA A 75 -48.10 -26.44 -21.82
C ALA A 75 -48.30 -24.96 -22.16
N GLY A 76 -49.52 -24.49 -21.91
CA GLY A 76 -49.99 -23.11 -22.13
C GLY A 76 -51.51 -23.08 -22.06
N GLU A 77 -52.11 -21.92 -21.78
CA GLU A 77 -53.59 -21.80 -21.71
C GLU A 77 -54.27 -22.12 -23.06
N ASP A 78 -53.55 -21.99 -24.17
CA ASP A 78 -53.95 -22.39 -25.53
C ASP A 78 -53.01 -23.48 -26.10
N GLY A 79 -52.42 -24.30 -25.22
CA GLY A 79 -51.53 -25.38 -25.60
C GLY A 79 -52.28 -26.63 -26.08
N PRO A 80 -51.62 -27.52 -26.87
CA PRO A 80 -52.26 -28.72 -27.42
C PRO A 80 -52.79 -29.68 -26.36
N ILE A 81 -52.23 -29.66 -25.14
CA ILE A 81 -52.72 -30.47 -24.01
C ILE A 81 -54.04 -29.92 -23.46
N GLU A 82 -54.14 -28.61 -23.27
CA GLU A 82 -55.33 -27.97 -22.71
C GLU A 82 -56.47 -27.93 -23.74
N ASP A 83 -56.16 -27.69 -25.02
CA ASP A 83 -57.15 -27.80 -26.11
C ASP A 83 -57.63 -29.24 -26.33
N CYS A 84 -56.76 -30.22 -26.11
CA CYS A 84 -57.13 -31.62 -26.09
C CYS A 84 -58.11 -31.93 -24.94
N ARG A 85 -57.84 -31.41 -23.73
CA ARG A 85 -58.78 -31.49 -22.58
C ARG A 85 -60.15 -30.92 -22.92
N ARG A 86 -60.19 -29.68 -23.44
CA ARG A 86 -61.43 -28.99 -23.85
C ARG A 86 -62.20 -29.77 -24.92
N SER A 87 -61.48 -30.34 -25.89
CA SER A 87 -62.09 -31.13 -26.98
C SER A 87 -62.67 -32.45 -26.49
N ILE A 88 -62.00 -33.15 -25.57
CA ILE A 88 -62.53 -34.38 -24.95
C ILE A 88 -63.74 -34.06 -24.06
N GLU A 89 -63.73 -32.96 -23.31
CA GLU A 89 -64.88 -32.53 -22.51
C GLU A 89 -66.09 -32.18 -23.38
N ALA A 90 -65.87 -31.47 -24.50
CA ALA A 90 -66.92 -31.18 -25.46
C ALA A 90 -67.46 -32.48 -26.09
N LEU A 91 -66.59 -33.45 -26.37
CA LEU A 91 -66.98 -34.76 -26.89
C LEU A 91 -67.78 -35.57 -25.86
N GLU A 92 -67.40 -35.54 -24.58
CA GLU A 92 -68.14 -36.17 -23.47
C GLU A 92 -69.55 -35.61 -23.35
N ARG A 93 -69.75 -34.29 -23.51
CA ARG A 93 -71.08 -33.65 -23.47
C ARG A 93 -71.98 -33.99 -24.66
N LEU A 94 -71.40 -34.23 -25.83
CA LEU A 94 -72.17 -34.67 -27.01
C LEU A 94 -72.68 -36.10 -26.85
N LEU A 95 -71.95 -36.92 -26.08
CA LEU A 95 -72.32 -38.29 -25.80
C LEU A 95 -73.48 -38.35 -24.79
N PRO A 96 -74.46 -39.22 -25.04
CA PRO A 96 -75.64 -39.31 -24.20
C PRO A 96 -75.30 -39.93 -22.83
N SER A 97 -75.25 -39.08 -21.80
CA SER A 97 -74.99 -39.49 -20.41
C SER A 97 -76.25 -40.00 -19.69
N ASP A 98 -77.44 -39.60 -20.17
CA ASP A 98 -78.73 -39.89 -19.55
C ASP A 98 -79.20 -41.35 -19.76
N ILE A 99 -78.72 -42.04 -20.82
CA ILE A 99 -79.01 -43.48 -21.04
C ILE A 99 -78.50 -44.33 -19.89
N ARG A 100 -77.39 -43.94 -19.26
CA ARG A 100 -76.79 -44.70 -18.15
C ARG A 100 -77.66 -44.71 -16.90
N ARG A 101 -78.52 -43.71 -16.71
CA ARG A 101 -79.40 -43.56 -15.53
C ARG A 101 -80.82 -44.08 -15.75
N ALA A 102 -81.28 -44.20 -16.99
CA ALA A 102 -82.63 -44.66 -17.32
C ALA A 102 -82.73 -46.20 -17.35
N ARG A 103 -83.68 -46.80 -16.62
CA ARG A 103 -83.97 -48.24 -16.64
C ARG A 103 -85.33 -48.55 -17.28
N GLY A 104 -85.39 -49.67 -18.01
CA GLY A 104 -86.64 -50.25 -18.53
C GLY A 104 -87.17 -49.54 -19.79
N LYS A 105 -88.51 -49.51 -19.98
CA LYS A 105 -89.15 -48.96 -21.19
C LYS A 105 -88.75 -47.51 -21.50
N ARG A 106 -88.44 -46.71 -20.46
CA ARG A 106 -87.96 -45.32 -20.58
C ARG A 106 -86.61 -45.23 -21.28
N GLN A 107 -85.75 -46.24 -21.09
CA GLN A 107 -84.45 -46.35 -21.76
C GLN A 107 -84.63 -46.44 -23.27
N LYS A 108 -85.51 -47.33 -23.76
CA LYS A 108 -85.77 -47.53 -25.21
C LYS A 108 -86.26 -46.26 -25.92
N VAL A 109 -87.12 -45.48 -25.27
CA VAL A 109 -87.64 -44.22 -25.82
C VAL A 109 -86.53 -43.16 -25.89
N LEU A 110 -85.72 -43.03 -24.84
CA LEU A 110 -84.55 -42.17 -24.83
C LEU A 110 -83.52 -42.60 -25.88
N THR A 111 -83.28 -43.90 -26.06
CA THR A 111 -82.34 -44.41 -27.08
C THR A 111 -82.82 -44.09 -28.49
N ALA A 112 -84.13 -44.20 -28.76
CA ALA A 112 -84.70 -43.86 -30.06
C ALA A 112 -84.69 -42.35 -30.33
N ALA A 113 -84.98 -41.52 -29.32
CA ALA A 113 -84.91 -40.07 -29.43
C ALA A 113 -83.47 -39.57 -29.66
N GLU A 114 -82.49 -40.20 -29.00
CA GLU A 114 -81.08 -39.87 -29.18
C GLU A 114 -80.51 -40.39 -30.51
N HIS A 115 -80.99 -41.52 -31.03
CA HIS A 115 -80.63 -42.02 -32.36
C HIS A 115 -81.10 -41.06 -33.46
N LEU A 116 -82.32 -40.52 -33.33
CA LEU A 116 -82.86 -39.48 -34.22
C LEU A 116 -82.14 -38.12 -34.09
N ALA A 117 -81.59 -37.79 -32.91
CA ALA A 117 -80.86 -36.55 -32.68
C ALA A 117 -79.37 -36.62 -33.09
N TRP A 118 -78.83 -37.81 -33.33
CA TRP A 118 -77.42 -38.02 -33.68
C TRP A 118 -76.96 -37.33 -34.99
N PRO A 119 -77.73 -37.32 -36.09
CA PRO A 119 -77.30 -36.68 -37.34
C PRO A 119 -76.98 -35.19 -37.20
N LEU A 120 -77.65 -34.50 -36.26
CA LEU A 120 -77.39 -33.09 -35.94
C LEU A 120 -76.09 -32.90 -35.13
N ARG A 121 -75.65 -33.94 -34.39
CA ARG A 121 -74.43 -33.93 -33.55
C ARG A 121 -73.21 -34.49 -34.27
N GLU A 122 -73.40 -35.26 -35.33
CA GLU A 122 -72.35 -35.95 -36.10
C GLU A 122 -71.26 -35.00 -36.61
N THR A 123 -71.66 -33.87 -37.19
CA THR A 123 -70.71 -32.86 -37.73
C THR A 123 -69.82 -32.27 -36.64
N SER A 124 -70.38 -32.04 -35.45
CA SER A 124 -69.65 -31.55 -34.29
C SER A 124 -68.70 -32.61 -33.72
N ALA A 125 -69.13 -33.87 -33.68
CA ALA A 125 -68.30 -34.99 -33.24
C ALA A 125 -67.11 -35.23 -34.18
N ARG A 126 -67.31 -35.20 -35.50
CA ARG A 126 -66.22 -35.32 -36.48
C ARG A 126 -65.19 -34.19 -36.37
N LYS A 127 -65.66 -32.94 -36.27
CA LYS A 127 -64.77 -31.78 -36.07
C LYS A 127 -63.92 -31.91 -34.80
N LEU A 128 -64.50 -32.40 -33.70
CA LEU A 128 -63.76 -32.65 -32.46
C LEU A 128 -62.76 -33.80 -32.62
N MET A 129 -63.09 -34.87 -33.35
CA MET A 129 -62.15 -35.95 -33.65
C MET A 129 -60.96 -35.46 -34.50
N ASP A 130 -61.20 -34.64 -35.51
CA ASP A 130 -60.14 -34.05 -36.34
C ASP A 130 -59.18 -33.19 -35.52
N ASN A 131 -59.75 -32.35 -34.63
CA ASN A 131 -58.98 -31.55 -33.69
C ASN A 131 -58.15 -32.44 -32.75
N ILE A 132 -58.76 -33.47 -32.16
CA ILE A 132 -58.07 -34.41 -31.27
C ILE A 132 -56.93 -35.14 -31.99
N SER A 133 -57.15 -35.57 -33.23
CA SER A 133 -56.12 -36.20 -34.05
C SER A 133 -54.96 -35.24 -34.34
N CYS A 134 -55.26 -33.96 -34.59
CA CYS A 134 -54.24 -32.92 -34.77
C CYS A 134 -53.43 -32.69 -33.49
N TYR A 135 -54.09 -32.56 -32.33
CA TYR A 135 -53.40 -32.40 -31.04
C TYR A 135 -52.55 -33.63 -30.69
N LYS A 136 -53.07 -34.85 -30.94
CA LYS A 136 -52.32 -36.10 -30.79
C LYS A 136 -51.04 -36.09 -31.63
N ALA A 137 -51.13 -35.68 -32.90
CA ALA A 137 -49.97 -35.60 -33.79
C ALA A 137 -48.92 -34.60 -33.27
N SER A 138 -49.36 -33.43 -32.78
CA SER A 138 -48.47 -32.44 -32.16
C SER A 138 -47.75 -32.97 -30.92
N ILE A 139 -48.46 -33.71 -30.05
CA ILE A 139 -47.89 -34.33 -28.85
C ILE A 139 -46.84 -35.38 -29.25
N VAL A 140 -47.17 -36.27 -30.19
CA VAL A 140 -46.24 -37.30 -30.69
C VAL A 140 -44.99 -36.68 -31.33
N PHE A 141 -45.16 -35.62 -32.12
CA PHE A 141 -44.04 -34.92 -32.75
C PHE A 141 -43.10 -34.29 -31.73
N ALA A 142 -43.65 -33.61 -30.72
CA ALA A 142 -42.85 -32.99 -29.65
C ALA A 142 -42.01 -34.03 -28.89
N VAL A 143 -42.62 -35.15 -28.48
CA VAL A 143 -41.92 -36.24 -27.77
C VAL A 143 -40.85 -36.90 -28.65
N THR A 144 -41.16 -37.14 -29.93
CA THR A 144 -40.23 -37.78 -30.87
C THR A 144 -39.04 -36.87 -31.20
N TYR A 145 -39.29 -35.57 -31.36
CA TYR A 145 -38.24 -34.58 -31.61
C TYR A 145 -37.24 -34.51 -30.46
N ASP A 146 -37.74 -34.50 -29.23
CA ASP A 146 -36.91 -34.47 -28.01
C ASP A 146 -36.07 -35.74 -27.89
N SER A 147 -36.70 -36.91 -28.04
CA SER A 147 -36.01 -38.21 -28.03
C SER A 147 -34.91 -38.31 -29.09
N THR A 148 -35.12 -37.75 -30.29
CA THR A 148 -34.13 -37.77 -31.38
C THR A 148 -32.92 -36.88 -31.09
N ARG A 149 -33.13 -35.79 -30.35
CA ARG A 149 -32.08 -34.86 -29.95
C ARG A 149 -31.18 -35.47 -28.88
N ASP A 150 -31.76 -36.12 -27.88
CA ASP A 150 -31.00 -36.82 -26.82
C ASP A 150 -30.04 -37.86 -27.42
N ILE A 151 -30.50 -38.62 -28.42
CA ILE A 151 -29.66 -39.59 -29.15
C ILE A 151 -28.47 -38.89 -29.82
N ARG A 152 -28.67 -37.70 -30.42
CA ARG A 152 -27.58 -36.93 -31.06
C ARG A 152 -26.57 -36.43 -30.02
N ASP A 153 -27.04 -35.99 -28.86
CA ASP A 153 -26.18 -35.52 -27.78
C ASP A 153 -25.39 -36.68 -27.16
N ILE A 154 -26.00 -37.86 -26.99
CA ILE A 154 -25.31 -39.09 -26.59
C ILE A 154 -24.21 -39.45 -27.60
N GLN A 155 -24.49 -39.42 -28.90
CA GLN A 155 -23.49 -39.71 -29.93
C GLN A 155 -22.32 -38.71 -29.90
N LYS A 156 -22.58 -37.43 -29.61
CA LYS A 156 -21.54 -36.41 -29.47
C LYS A 156 -20.68 -36.66 -28.24
N ASN A 157 -21.30 -37.00 -27.11
CA ASN A 157 -20.59 -37.32 -25.87
C ASN A 157 -19.74 -38.60 -26.02
N LEU A 158 -20.25 -39.64 -26.68
CA LEU A 158 -19.50 -40.86 -26.99
C LEU A 158 -18.27 -40.59 -27.86
N ARG A 159 -18.38 -39.72 -28.88
CA ARG A 159 -17.22 -39.31 -29.68
C ARG A 159 -16.16 -38.62 -28.83
N ARG A 160 -16.58 -37.66 -27.98
CA ARG A 160 -15.67 -36.98 -27.06
C ARG A 160 -14.97 -37.95 -26.12
N VAL A 161 -15.70 -38.90 -25.53
CA VAL A 161 -15.12 -39.92 -24.64
C VAL A 161 -14.11 -40.80 -25.38
N LYS A 162 -14.43 -41.24 -26.60
CA LYS A 162 -13.51 -42.04 -27.42
C LYS A 162 -12.23 -41.25 -27.74
N GLU A 163 -12.34 -39.98 -28.13
CA GLU A 163 -11.20 -39.11 -28.39
C GLU A 163 -10.33 -38.89 -27.14
N THR A 164 -10.94 -38.70 -25.97
CA THR A 164 -10.22 -38.58 -24.69
C THR A 164 -9.47 -39.86 -24.34
N LEU A 165 -10.09 -41.03 -24.53
CA LEU A 165 -9.44 -42.32 -24.25
C LEU A 165 -8.25 -42.56 -25.18
N THR A 166 -8.39 -42.27 -26.47
CA THR A 166 -7.29 -42.39 -27.44
C THR A 166 -6.15 -41.42 -27.12
N ARG A 167 -6.44 -40.20 -26.68
CA ARG A 167 -5.40 -39.26 -26.22
C ARG A 167 -4.68 -39.77 -24.97
N ALA A 168 -5.42 -40.24 -23.97
CA ALA A 168 -4.86 -40.76 -22.72
C ALA A 168 -3.91 -41.94 -22.96
N GLN A 169 -4.31 -42.91 -23.81
CA GLN A 169 -3.44 -44.04 -24.18
C GLN A 169 -2.17 -43.58 -24.91
N ARG A 170 -2.30 -42.57 -25.80
CA ARG A 170 -1.12 -42.03 -26.50
C ARG A 170 -0.13 -41.37 -25.56
N ASP A 171 -0.63 -40.58 -24.61
CA ASP A 171 0.18 -39.90 -23.61
C ASP A 171 0.90 -40.91 -22.71
N GLU A 172 0.22 -42.01 -22.35
CA GLU A 172 0.81 -43.09 -21.56
C GLU A 172 1.99 -43.77 -22.26
N ILE A 173 1.86 -44.08 -23.56
CA ILE A 173 2.96 -44.64 -24.37
C ILE A 173 4.11 -43.65 -24.52
N CYS A 174 3.81 -42.36 -24.77
CA CYS A 174 4.85 -41.33 -24.88
C CYS A 174 5.61 -41.14 -23.56
N ASN A 175 4.90 -41.18 -22.43
CA ASN A 175 5.51 -41.10 -21.10
C ASN A 175 6.31 -42.37 -20.76
N TRP A 176 5.85 -43.54 -21.19
CA TRP A 176 6.60 -44.77 -21.07
C TRP A 176 7.93 -44.70 -21.82
N LEU A 177 7.97 -44.10 -23.03
CA LEU A 177 9.22 -43.88 -23.76
C LEU A 177 10.19 -42.93 -23.03
N GLU A 178 9.68 -41.98 -22.24
CA GLU A 178 10.47 -40.95 -21.55
C GLU A 178 11.21 -41.49 -20.31
N THR A 179 12.32 -42.21 -20.51
CA THR A 179 13.20 -42.66 -19.42
C THR A 179 14.17 -41.58 -18.95
N THR A 180 14.48 -40.61 -19.81
CA THR A 180 15.42 -39.53 -19.53
C THR A 180 14.91 -38.25 -20.17
N ASN A 181 14.67 -37.23 -19.34
CA ASN A 181 14.19 -35.93 -19.79
C ASN A 181 15.37 -34.92 -19.81
N PRO A 182 15.78 -34.42 -20.99
CA PRO A 182 16.89 -33.48 -21.12
C PRO A 182 16.50 -32.01 -20.86
N SER A 183 15.23 -31.70 -20.58
CA SER A 183 14.74 -30.31 -20.44
C SER A 183 15.41 -29.52 -19.32
N SER A 184 15.70 -30.14 -18.17
CA SER A 184 16.42 -29.47 -17.08
C SER A 184 17.82 -29.05 -17.49
N ASN A 185 18.51 -29.88 -18.27
CA ASN A 185 19.85 -29.56 -18.77
C ASN A 185 19.80 -28.40 -19.76
N HIS A 186 18.80 -28.40 -20.64
CA HIS A 186 18.56 -27.29 -21.55
C HIS A 186 18.28 -25.97 -20.81
N ASN A 187 17.34 -25.98 -19.87
CA ASN A 187 16.96 -24.79 -19.10
C ASN A 187 18.14 -24.24 -18.31
N ASN A 188 18.92 -25.10 -17.63
CA ASN A 188 20.10 -24.67 -16.89
C ASN A 188 21.19 -24.08 -17.80
N ALA A 189 21.39 -24.66 -18.99
CA ALA A 189 22.33 -24.14 -19.97
C ALA A 189 21.88 -22.78 -20.52
N TRP A 190 20.58 -22.61 -20.75
CA TRP A 190 19.99 -21.36 -21.21
C TRP A 190 20.04 -20.26 -20.13
N GLU A 191 19.82 -20.57 -18.86
CA GLU A 191 19.97 -19.59 -17.76
C GLU A 191 21.41 -19.06 -17.62
N LEU A 192 22.39 -19.89 -17.96
CA LEU A 192 23.81 -19.51 -17.97
C LEU A 192 24.23 -18.78 -19.24
N HIS A 193 23.40 -18.77 -20.29
CA HIS A 193 23.67 -18.04 -21.53
C HIS A 193 23.72 -16.53 -21.26
N GLU A 194 24.77 -15.87 -21.75
CA GLU A 194 24.83 -14.42 -21.69
C GLU A 194 24.26 -13.81 -22.97
N PRO A 195 23.34 -12.84 -22.86
CA PRO A 195 22.80 -12.14 -24.02
C PRO A 195 23.90 -11.59 -24.92
N HIS A 196 23.70 -11.77 -26.23
CA HIS A 196 24.60 -11.41 -27.33
C HIS A 196 25.81 -12.33 -27.56
N THR A 197 25.95 -13.42 -26.80
CA THR A 197 26.95 -14.47 -27.11
C THR A 197 26.35 -15.58 -28.00
N GLY A 198 27.18 -16.26 -28.80
CA GLY A 198 26.76 -17.33 -29.74
C GLY A 198 26.30 -16.82 -31.11
N LEU A 199 26.15 -15.52 -31.30
CA LEU A 199 25.66 -14.90 -32.54
C LEU A 199 26.57 -15.12 -33.76
N TRP A 200 27.83 -15.45 -33.54
CA TRP A 200 28.75 -15.79 -34.62
C TRP A 200 28.29 -17.03 -35.38
N MET A 201 27.67 -17.99 -34.70
CA MET A 201 27.19 -19.22 -35.32
C MET A 201 26.04 -18.96 -36.30
N ARG A 202 25.19 -17.96 -36.02
CA ARG A 202 24.14 -17.51 -36.95
C ARG A 202 24.70 -16.99 -38.28
N ARG A 203 25.91 -16.43 -38.25
CA ARG A 203 26.61 -15.88 -39.43
C ARG A 203 27.45 -16.93 -40.16
N ALA A 204 27.69 -18.09 -39.53
CA ALA A 204 28.45 -19.17 -40.13
C ALA A 204 27.67 -19.80 -41.30
N SER A 205 28.33 -20.01 -42.43
CA SER A 205 27.75 -20.67 -43.60
C SER A 205 27.29 -22.10 -43.30
N GLU A 206 28.04 -22.78 -42.44
CA GLU A 206 27.85 -24.16 -42.00
C GLU A 206 26.52 -24.34 -41.28
N TRP A 207 26.15 -23.37 -40.44
CA TRP A 207 24.85 -23.33 -39.76
C TRP A 207 23.69 -23.12 -40.74
N GLN A 208 23.86 -22.21 -41.70
CA GLN A 208 22.83 -21.91 -42.71
C GLN A 208 22.62 -23.09 -43.68
N ASP A 209 23.70 -23.76 -44.08
CA ASP A 209 23.65 -24.95 -44.93
C ASP A 209 23.00 -26.14 -44.21
N TRP A 210 23.23 -26.27 -42.89
CA TRP A 210 22.54 -27.26 -42.07
C TRP A 210 21.04 -26.94 -41.90
N LEU A 211 20.69 -25.68 -41.57
CA LEU A 211 19.30 -25.24 -41.44
C LEU A 211 18.50 -25.33 -42.75
N SER A 212 19.15 -25.17 -43.90
CA SER A 212 18.51 -25.34 -45.22
C SER A 212 18.46 -26.80 -45.70
N GLY A 213 19.10 -27.73 -44.98
CA GLY A 213 19.12 -29.15 -45.33
C GLY A 213 20.16 -29.54 -46.39
N LYS A 214 21.00 -28.61 -46.86
CA LYS A 214 22.12 -28.95 -47.77
C LYS A 214 23.14 -29.87 -47.10
N ARG A 215 23.29 -29.77 -45.77
CA ARG A 215 24.15 -30.63 -44.96
C ARG A 215 23.30 -31.36 -43.92
N LYS A 216 23.43 -32.68 -43.85
CA LYS A 216 22.70 -33.52 -42.89
C LYS A 216 23.30 -33.49 -41.49
N PHE A 217 24.63 -33.43 -41.37
CA PHE A 217 25.29 -33.57 -40.07
C PHE A 217 26.35 -32.48 -39.83
N LEU A 218 26.22 -31.80 -38.70
CA LEU A 218 27.16 -30.79 -38.20
C LEU A 218 27.80 -31.27 -36.88
N TRP A 219 29.11 -31.15 -36.75
CA TRP A 219 29.83 -31.56 -35.54
C TRP A 219 30.59 -30.39 -34.93
N VAL A 220 30.20 -29.96 -33.73
CA VAL A 220 30.86 -28.88 -32.99
C VAL A 220 31.82 -29.47 -31.96
N HIS A 221 33.11 -29.21 -32.11
CA HIS A 221 34.14 -29.76 -31.23
C HIS A 221 34.98 -28.68 -30.53
N GLY A 222 35.50 -29.00 -29.36
CA GLY A 222 36.38 -28.11 -28.61
C GLY A 222 36.74 -28.61 -27.22
N ILE A 223 37.65 -27.90 -26.56
CA ILE A 223 38.15 -28.26 -25.22
C ILE A 223 37.04 -28.18 -24.14
N PRO A 224 37.21 -28.85 -22.98
CA PRO A 224 36.36 -28.63 -21.81
C PRO A 224 36.30 -27.15 -21.43
N GLY A 225 35.12 -26.66 -21.06
CA GLY A 225 34.93 -25.25 -20.68
C GLY A 225 34.85 -24.24 -21.84
N ALA A 226 34.94 -24.67 -23.11
CA ALA A 226 34.80 -23.79 -24.28
C ALA A 226 33.37 -23.25 -24.52
N GLY A 227 32.39 -23.60 -23.68
CA GLY A 227 31.01 -23.14 -23.80
C GLY A 227 30.12 -23.92 -24.79
N LYS A 228 30.51 -25.14 -25.20
CA LYS A 228 29.74 -25.98 -26.15
C LYS A 228 28.28 -26.18 -25.76
N THR A 229 28.02 -26.57 -24.52
CA THR A 229 26.65 -26.78 -23.99
C THR A 229 25.81 -25.50 -24.00
N ILE A 230 26.42 -24.36 -23.66
CA ILE A 230 25.77 -23.04 -23.72
C ILE A 230 25.44 -22.70 -25.18
N LEU A 231 26.38 -22.92 -26.10
CA LEU A 231 26.14 -22.74 -27.53
C LEU A 231 25.04 -23.69 -28.04
N ALA A 232 25.04 -24.97 -27.63
CA ALA A 232 24.00 -25.92 -28.00
C ALA A 232 22.61 -25.46 -27.57
N SER A 233 22.46 -24.94 -26.34
CA SER A 233 21.19 -24.37 -25.86
C SER A 233 20.72 -23.19 -26.73
N PHE A 234 21.64 -22.29 -27.10
CA PHE A 234 21.34 -21.18 -28.01
C PHE A 234 20.92 -21.65 -29.40
N LEU A 235 21.59 -22.67 -29.95
CA LEU A 235 21.23 -23.22 -31.26
C LEU A 235 19.89 -23.95 -31.25
N VAL A 236 19.50 -24.58 -30.14
CA VAL A 236 18.16 -25.17 -29.97
C VAL A 236 17.09 -24.08 -30.05
N GLU A 237 17.25 -22.98 -29.33
CA GLU A 237 16.31 -21.85 -29.36
C GLU A 237 16.19 -21.22 -30.76
N GLU A 238 17.32 -20.96 -31.43
CA GLU A 238 17.32 -20.44 -32.80
C GLU A 238 16.67 -21.42 -33.80
N CYS A 239 16.92 -22.73 -33.64
CA CYS A 239 16.34 -23.79 -34.46
C CYS A 239 14.82 -23.91 -34.26
N GLN A 240 14.35 -23.88 -33.02
CA GLN A 240 12.91 -23.90 -32.70
C GLN A 240 12.22 -22.64 -33.25
N ALA A 241 12.83 -21.46 -33.11
CA ALA A 241 12.32 -20.23 -33.67
C ALA A 241 12.20 -20.29 -35.21
N ALA A 242 13.17 -20.90 -35.90
CA ALA A 242 13.11 -21.12 -37.34
C ALA A 242 11.98 -22.08 -37.73
N CYS A 243 11.81 -23.19 -37.00
CA CYS A 243 10.73 -24.17 -37.24
C CYS A 243 9.34 -23.54 -37.04
N ASN A 244 9.16 -22.72 -36.01
CA ASN A 244 7.88 -22.07 -35.70
C ASN A 244 7.48 -21.02 -36.74
N LYS A 245 8.46 -20.27 -37.29
CA LYS A 245 8.19 -19.35 -38.41
C LYS A 245 7.68 -20.09 -39.65
N GLY A 246 8.27 -21.25 -39.97
CA GLY A 246 7.80 -22.11 -41.07
C GLY A 246 6.35 -22.58 -40.87
N LYS A 247 5.98 -22.96 -39.63
CA LYS A 247 4.60 -23.34 -39.29
C LYS A 247 3.59 -22.20 -39.49
N ALA A 248 3.96 -20.96 -39.18
CA ALA A 248 3.07 -19.79 -39.33
C ALA A 248 2.86 -19.36 -40.78
N LEU A 249 3.87 -19.55 -41.64
CA LEU A 249 3.80 -19.20 -43.07
C LEU A 249 3.02 -20.23 -43.90
N ASN A 250 3.05 -21.51 -43.52
CA ASN A 250 2.45 -22.61 -44.29
C ASN A 250 1.20 -23.19 -43.60
N ALA A 251 0.37 -22.32 -43.02
CA ALA A 251 -0.92 -22.68 -42.42
C ALA A 251 -1.93 -23.08 -43.52
N GLY A 252 -1.74 -24.29 -44.08
CA GLY A 252 -2.46 -24.73 -45.27
C GLY A 252 -2.45 -26.23 -45.48
N GLN A 253 -1.30 -26.88 -45.73
CA GLN A 253 -1.23 -28.33 -45.97
C GLN A 253 0.22 -28.86 -46.15
N GLU A 254 1.15 -28.54 -45.23
CA GLU A 254 2.49 -29.14 -45.23
C GLU A 254 2.76 -29.96 -43.96
N LYS A 255 3.53 -31.05 -44.11
CA LYS A 255 4.03 -31.86 -42.99
C LYS A 255 4.93 -30.99 -42.09
N PRO A 256 4.88 -31.14 -40.76
CA PRO A 256 5.61 -30.29 -39.82
C PRO A 256 7.14 -30.40 -39.97
N VAL A 257 7.82 -29.31 -39.62
CA VAL A 257 9.26 -29.27 -39.32
C VAL A 257 9.42 -29.10 -37.81
N VAL A 258 10.30 -29.89 -37.20
CA VAL A 258 10.52 -29.87 -35.75
C VAL A 258 12.01 -29.84 -35.40
N CYS A 259 12.32 -29.23 -34.25
CA CYS A 259 13.64 -29.27 -33.64
C CYS A 259 13.56 -29.98 -32.28
N ILE A 260 14.37 -31.02 -32.10
CA ILE A 260 14.43 -31.85 -30.90
C ILE A 260 15.85 -31.78 -30.34
N SER A 261 15.97 -31.64 -29.02
CA SER A 261 17.27 -31.60 -28.35
C SER A 261 17.43 -32.77 -27.38
N TYR A 262 18.64 -33.30 -27.28
CA TYR A 262 19.06 -34.28 -26.29
C TYR A 262 20.40 -33.87 -25.66
N TYR A 263 20.54 -34.08 -24.36
CA TYR A 263 21.74 -33.71 -23.61
C TYR A 263 22.28 -34.95 -22.91
N CYS A 264 23.43 -35.45 -23.38
CA CYS A 264 24.18 -36.48 -22.70
C CYS A 264 24.77 -35.90 -21.40
N TYR A 265 24.70 -36.66 -20.30
CA TYR A 265 25.17 -36.16 -19.01
C TYR A 265 25.99 -37.21 -18.27
N PHE A 266 27.28 -36.91 -18.10
CA PHE A 266 28.28 -37.81 -17.53
C PHE A 266 27.86 -38.44 -16.21
N ALA A 267 27.24 -37.65 -15.32
CA ALA A 267 26.87 -38.12 -13.98
C ALA A 267 25.80 -39.21 -13.99
N ARG A 268 25.12 -39.44 -15.13
CA ARG A 268 24.20 -40.58 -15.28
C ARG A 268 24.96 -41.91 -15.40
N ASN A 269 26.22 -41.89 -15.85
CA ASN A 269 27.07 -43.06 -16.01
C ASN A 269 26.36 -44.22 -16.74
N GLN A 270 25.76 -43.91 -17.88
CA GLN A 270 24.97 -44.85 -18.69
C GLN A 270 25.31 -44.69 -20.18
N ASP A 271 25.00 -45.73 -20.96
CA ASP A 271 24.92 -45.60 -22.41
C ASP A 271 23.66 -44.81 -22.78
N GLU A 272 23.86 -43.67 -23.42
CA GLU A 272 22.81 -42.74 -23.80
C GLU A 272 22.09 -43.16 -25.11
N ALA A 273 22.54 -44.21 -25.80
CA ALA A 273 21.96 -44.72 -27.05
C ALA A 273 20.45 -45.01 -26.99
N VAL A 274 20.03 -45.90 -26.08
CA VAL A 274 18.61 -46.27 -25.92
C VAL A 274 17.79 -45.09 -25.37
N PRO A 275 18.20 -44.40 -24.29
CA PRO A 275 17.50 -43.21 -23.81
C PRO A 275 17.30 -42.12 -24.88
N PHE A 276 18.32 -41.84 -25.69
CA PHE A 276 18.24 -40.89 -26.80
C PHE A 276 17.18 -41.29 -27.83
N LEU A 277 17.20 -42.54 -28.33
CA LEU A 277 16.23 -42.98 -29.32
C LEU A 277 14.79 -43.04 -28.78
N ARG A 278 14.62 -43.43 -27.50
CA ARG A 278 13.29 -43.39 -26.87
C ARG A 278 12.78 -41.96 -26.72
N TRP A 279 13.64 -41.03 -26.31
CA TRP A 279 13.30 -39.61 -26.26
C TRP A 279 12.92 -39.07 -27.64
N LEU A 280 13.72 -39.37 -28.66
CA LEU A 280 13.45 -38.96 -30.04
C LEU A 280 12.10 -39.52 -30.53
N ALA A 281 11.87 -40.82 -30.38
CA ALA A 281 10.61 -41.46 -30.77
C ALA A 281 9.40 -40.86 -30.01
N GLY A 282 9.52 -40.65 -28.69
CA GLY A 282 8.46 -40.06 -27.88
C GLY A 282 8.14 -38.62 -28.29
N GLN A 283 9.16 -37.81 -28.57
CA GLN A 283 8.97 -36.43 -29.07
C GLN A 283 8.32 -36.42 -30.44
N LEU A 284 8.72 -37.30 -31.36
CA LEU A 284 8.09 -37.41 -32.67
C LEU A 284 6.61 -37.84 -32.55
N CYS A 285 6.31 -38.87 -31.73
CA CYS A 285 4.93 -39.33 -31.49
C CYS A 285 4.02 -38.19 -30.98
N ARG A 286 4.53 -37.35 -30.06
CA ARG A 286 3.80 -36.20 -29.52
C ARG A 286 3.49 -35.14 -30.58
N GLN A 287 4.35 -34.96 -31.59
CA GLN A 287 4.19 -33.90 -32.60
C GLN A 287 3.20 -34.28 -33.71
N VAL A 288 3.17 -35.55 -34.12
CA VAL A 288 2.28 -36.03 -35.19
C VAL A 288 1.02 -36.74 -34.67
N GLU A 289 0.88 -36.85 -33.34
CA GLU A 289 -0.24 -37.53 -32.68
C GLU A 289 -0.45 -39.00 -33.14
N LEU A 290 0.62 -39.64 -33.65
CA LEU A 290 0.63 -40.99 -34.21
C LEU A 290 1.55 -41.90 -33.39
N ILE A 291 1.10 -43.13 -33.14
CA ILE A 291 1.91 -44.18 -32.51
C ILE A 291 2.10 -45.33 -33.51
N PRO A 292 3.35 -45.66 -33.87
CA PRO A 292 3.65 -46.84 -34.66
C PRO A 292 3.15 -48.12 -33.99
N ALA A 293 2.56 -49.03 -34.78
CA ALA A 293 2.00 -50.29 -34.28
C ALA A 293 3.01 -51.13 -33.47
N GLU A 294 4.30 -51.07 -33.85
CA GLU A 294 5.38 -51.76 -33.14
C GLU A 294 5.56 -51.23 -31.70
N LEU A 295 5.43 -49.92 -31.48
CA LEU A 295 5.54 -49.32 -30.15
C LEU A 295 4.32 -49.62 -29.27
N ASP A 296 3.12 -49.62 -29.85
CA ASP A 296 1.89 -49.99 -29.13
C ASP A 296 1.92 -51.47 -28.70
N GLN A 297 2.38 -52.38 -29.57
CA GLN A 297 2.56 -53.79 -29.21
C GLN A 297 3.59 -53.98 -28.08
N LEU A 298 4.72 -53.27 -28.14
CA LEU A 298 5.74 -53.35 -27.09
C LEU A 298 5.24 -52.80 -25.75
N PHE A 299 4.45 -51.72 -25.78
CA PHE A 299 3.82 -51.15 -24.60
C PHE A 299 2.83 -52.12 -23.96
N GLN A 300 1.93 -52.72 -24.75
CA GLN A 300 0.95 -53.70 -24.26
C GLN A 300 1.62 -54.94 -23.64
N LEU A 301 2.78 -55.35 -24.15
CA LEU A 301 3.57 -56.46 -23.63
C LEU A 301 4.51 -56.06 -22.46
N ASN A 302 4.55 -54.78 -22.07
CA ASN A 302 5.49 -54.23 -21.08
C ASN A 302 6.96 -54.55 -21.38
N HIS A 303 7.34 -54.59 -22.66
CA HIS A 303 8.70 -54.94 -23.10
C HIS A 303 9.54 -53.69 -23.39
N VAL A 304 10.75 -53.62 -22.85
CA VAL A 304 11.71 -52.55 -23.20
C VAL A 304 12.10 -52.65 -24.68
N PRO A 305 11.88 -51.60 -25.51
CA PRO A 305 12.25 -51.59 -26.92
C PRO A 305 13.76 -51.71 -27.11
N ARG A 306 14.17 -52.53 -28.06
CA ARG A 306 15.57 -52.64 -28.51
C ARG A 306 15.90 -51.52 -29.50
N LEU A 307 17.20 -51.26 -29.71
CA LEU A 307 17.69 -50.25 -30.66
C LEU A 307 17.08 -50.40 -32.07
N SER A 308 17.04 -51.61 -32.61
CA SER A 308 16.47 -51.88 -33.95
C SER A 308 14.98 -51.55 -34.04
N GLN A 309 14.22 -51.80 -32.98
CA GLN A 309 12.78 -51.54 -32.92
C GLN A 309 12.50 -50.04 -32.83
N LEU A 310 13.31 -49.30 -32.06
CA LEU A 310 13.23 -47.84 -31.98
C LEU A 310 13.59 -47.18 -33.31
N LEU A 311 14.64 -47.65 -33.99
CA LEU A 311 15.01 -47.15 -35.33
C LEU A 311 13.92 -47.40 -36.37
N THR A 312 13.27 -48.57 -36.33
CA THR A 312 12.14 -48.91 -37.22
C THR A 312 10.93 -48.02 -36.94
N ALA A 313 10.60 -47.80 -35.66
CA ALA A 313 9.54 -46.88 -35.27
C ALA A 313 9.83 -45.42 -35.69
N ILE A 314 11.06 -44.94 -35.53
CA ILE A 314 11.49 -43.61 -35.96
C ILE A 314 11.36 -43.47 -37.48
N GLN A 315 11.76 -44.48 -38.26
CA GLN A 315 11.60 -44.47 -39.72
C GLN A 315 10.14 -44.22 -40.12
N VAL A 316 9.19 -44.92 -39.49
CA VAL A 316 7.75 -44.72 -39.75
C VAL A 316 7.30 -43.32 -39.37
N LEU A 317 7.75 -42.80 -38.22
CA LEU A 317 7.39 -41.47 -37.74
C LEU A 317 7.93 -40.36 -38.65
N LEU A 318 9.15 -40.49 -39.16
CA LEU A 318 9.77 -39.50 -40.04
C LEU A 318 8.99 -39.27 -41.33
N GLU A 319 8.21 -40.26 -41.79
CA GLU A 319 7.40 -40.07 -42.97
C GLU A 319 6.41 -38.92 -42.82
N GLU A 320 5.94 -38.65 -41.61
CA GLU A 320 5.00 -37.59 -41.27
C GLU A 320 5.63 -36.20 -41.09
N PHE A 321 6.94 -36.06 -41.30
CA PHE A 321 7.64 -34.77 -41.23
C PHE A 321 8.22 -34.36 -42.58
N THR A 322 8.41 -33.05 -42.76
CA THR A 322 9.18 -32.51 -43.89
C THR A 322 10.67 -32.56 -43.57
N ALA A 323 11.05 -32.20 -42.33
CA ALA A 323 12.40 -32.31 -41.82
C ALA A 323 12.40 -32.35 -40.29
N VAL A 324 13.34 -33.11 -39.70
CA VAL A 324 13.54 -33.22 -38.26
C VAL A 324 14.98 -32.82 -37.92
N SER A 325 15.14 -31.72 -37.20
CA SER A 325 16.45 -31.28 -36.69
C SER A 325 16.68 -31.84 -35.29
N VAL A 326 17.76 -32.57 -35.07
CA VAL A 326 18.12 -33.16 -33.79
C VAL A 326 19.47 -32.60 -33.32
N ILE A 327 19.49 -31.95 -32.16
CA ILE A 327 20.70 -31.42 -31.54
C ILE A 327 21.07 -32.30 -30.34
N ILE A 328 22.25 -32.88 -30.34
CA ILE A 328 22.76 -33.80 -29.31
C ILE A 328 23.99 -33.15 -28.66
N ASP A 329 23.83 -32.68 -27.42
CA ASP A 329 24.94 -32.07 -26.67
C ASP A 329 25.79 -33.14 -25.95
N ALA A 330 27.10 -32.94 -26.00
CA ALA A 330 28.12 -33.65 -25.23
C ALA A 330 28.13 -35.18 -25.44
N VAL A 331 28.16 -35.64 -26.70
CA VAL A 331 28.15 -37.08 -27.01
C VAL A 331 29.33 -37.86 -26.40
N ASP A 332 30.42 -37.16 -26.03
CA ASP A 332 31.54 -37.74 -25.29
C ASP A 332 31.20 -38.13 -23.84
N GLU A 333 30.11 -37.62 -23.28
CA GLU A 333 29.71 -37.91 -21.89
C GLU A 333 28.88 -39.22 -21.75
N SER A 334 28.58 -39.92 -22.85
CA SER A 334 27.98 -41.28 -22.83
C SER A 334 29.01 -42.33 -22.41
N GLN A 335 28.61 -43.29 -21.58
CA GLN A 335 29.51 -44.33 -21.04
C GLN A 335 28.80 -45.70 -20.91
N PRO A 336 29.11 -46.69 -21.78
CA PRO A 336 29.94 -46.59 -22.99
C PRO A 336 29.30 -45.68 -24.06
N ARG A 337 30.09 -45.26 -25.07
CA ARG A 337 29.60 -44.39 -26.17
C ARG A 337 29.56 -45.05 -27.54
N GLU A 338 30.03 -46.30 -27.65
CA GLU A 338 30.16 -47.02 -28.93
C GLU A 338 28.82 -47.15 -29.66
N ASP A 339 27.78 -47.58 -28.94
CA ASP A 339 26.43 -47.73 -29.48
C ASP A 339 25.81 -46.37 -29.86
N LEU A 340 26.01 -45.33 -29.05
CA LEU A 340 25.53 -43.98 -29.37
C LEU A 340 26.18 -43.44 -30.66
N LEU A 341 27.51 -43.56 -30.79
CA LEU A 341 28.24 -43.11 -31.98
C LEU A 341 27.79 -43.87 -33.23
N LYS A 342 27.58 -45.19 -33.10
CA LYS A 342 27.06 -46.03 -34.18
C LYS A 342 25.66 -45.59 -34.62
N ILE A 343 24.76 -45.32 -33.68
CA ILE A 343 23.41 -44.83 -33.97
C ILE A 343 23.45 -43.47 -34.66
N ILE A 344 24.28 -42.53 -34.19
CA ILE A 344 24.42 -41.21 -34.82
C ILE A 344 24.91 -41.36 -36.27
N ARG A 345 25.88 -42.27 -36.51
CA ARG A 345 26.35 -42.60 -37.86
C ARG A 345 25.23 -43.18 -38.72
N ASP A 346 24.48 -44.15 -38.20
CA ASP A 346 23.38 -44.79 -38.92
C ASP A 346 22.29 -43.77 -39.29
N LEU A 347 21.91 -42.88 -38.35
CA LEU A 347 20.94 -41.80 -38.59
C LEU A 347 21.43 -40.76 -39.61
N ALA A 348 22.74 -40.53 -39.71
CA ALA A 348 23.32 -39.57 -40.65
C ALA A 348 23.47 -40.13 -42.08
N THR A 349 23.75 -41.43 -42.21
CA THR A 349 24.18 -42.05 -43.48
C THR A 349 23.12 -42.88 -44.17
N ASP A 350 22.22 -43.52 -43.42
CA ASP A 350 21.20 -44.38 -43.99
C ASP A 350 20.09 -43.56 -44.68
N ASN A 351 19.71 -43.98 -45.89
CA ASN A 351 18.66 -43.33 -46.67
C ASN A 351 17.29 -43.40 -46.00
N ARG A 352 17.08 -44.35 -45.07
CA ARG A 352 15.84 -44.45 -44.27
C ARG A 352 15.59 -43.24 -43.38
N PHE A 353 16.62 -42.42 -43.11
CA PHE A 353 16.56 -41.25 -42.23
C PHE A 353 16.91 -39.95 -42.97
N ASP A 354 16.58 -39.87 -44.26
CA ASP A 354 16.92 -38.72 -45.12
C ASP A 354 16.36 -37.37 -44.65
N LYS A 355 15.22 -37.39 -43.95
CA LYS A 355 14.57 -36.22 -43.34
C LYS A 355 15.21 -35.76 -42.03
N ILE A 356 16.14 -36.52 -41.45
CA ILE A 356 16.85 -36.15 -40.22
C ILE A 356 18.06 -35.28 -40.53
N ARG A 357 18.24 -34.23 -39.72
CA ARG A 357 19.42 -33.37 -39.68
C ARG A 357 20.00 -33.40 -38.27
N LEU A 358 21.25 -33.78 -38.12
CA LEU A 358 21.91 -33.94 -36.84
C LEU A 358 22.87 -32.79 -36.58
N LEU A 359 22.94 -32.33 -35.33
CA LEU A 359 24.03 -31.52 -34.82
C LEU A 359 24.52 -32.19 -33.55
N ALA A 360 25.80 -32.53 -33.47
CA ALA A 360 26.38 -33.08 -32.26
C ALA A 360 27.45 -32.15 -31.71
N THR A 361 27.55 -32.04 -30.39
CA THR A 361 28.70 -31.40 -29.73
C THR A 361 29.54 -32.44 -29.00
N SER A 362 30.87 -32.28 -29.02
CA SER A 362 31.75 -33.15 -28.23
C SER A 362 33.11 -32.53 -27.92
N ARG A 363 33.88 -33.22 -27.09
CA ARG A 363 35.35 -33.11 -27.14
C ARG A 363 35.90 -33.78 -28.39
N GLU A 364 37.10 -33.36 -28.78
CA GLU A 364 37.87 -33.93 -29.88
C GLU A 364 38.60 -35.19 -29.39
N TYR A 365 37.86 -36.28 -29.20
CA TYR A 365 38.41 -37.59 -28.93
C TYR A 365 38.56 -38.38 -30.24
N TYR A 366 39.62 -39.20 -30.33
CA TYR A 366 39.99 -39.91 -31.55
C TYR A 366 38.88 -40.84 -32.07
N ASP A 367 38.20 -41.57 -31.19
CA ASP A 367 37.08 -42.46 -31.52
C ASP A 367 35.89 -41.71 -32.15
N ILE A 368 35.58 -40.51 -31.64
CA ILE A 368 34.51 -39.65 -32.14
C ILE A 368 34.91 -39.03 -33.50
N GLU A 369 36.14 -38.52 -33.60
CA GLU A 369 36.66 -37.93 -34.84
C GLU A 369 36.71 -38.96 -35.97
N LEU A 370 37.18 -40.18 -35.69
CA LEU A 370 37.16 -41.30 -36.62
C LEU A 370 35.74 -41.62 -37.09
N CYS A 371 34.74 -41.45 -36.22
CA CYS A 371 33.34 -41.72 -36.56
C CYS A 371 32.67 -40.60 -37.35
N PHE A 372 33.02 -39.33 -37.12
CA PHE A 372 32.29 -38.17 -37.64
C PHE A 372 32.97 -37.46 -38.81
N SER A 373 34.29 -37.60 -38.98
CA SER A 373 35.06 -36.87 -40.00
C SER A 373 34.59 -37.10 -41.45
N GLU A 374 34.16 -38.31 -41.79
CA GLU A 374 33.69 -38.64 -43.15
C GLU A 374 32.25 -38.22 -43.44
N ILE A 375 31.43 -38.01 -42.39
CA ILE A 375 29.96 -37.87 -42.50
C ILE A 375 29.43 -36.51 -42.04
N SER A 376 30.25 -35.70 -41.36
CA SER A 376 29.87 -34.42 -40.77
C SER A 376 30.71 -33.27 -41.29
N LEU A 377 30.19 -32.04 -41.15
CA LEU A 377 30.98 -30.83 -41.31
C LEU A 377 31.46 -30.36 -39.93
N PRO A 378 32.78 -30.39 -39.65
CA PRO A 378 33.32 -30.03 -38.34
C PRO A 378 33.38 -28.51 -38.15
N ILE A 379 33.02 -28.06 -36.95
CA ILE A 379 33.13 -26.66 -36.50
C ILE A 379 33.96 -26.65 -35.22
N SER A 380 35.11 -25.98 -35.28
CA SER A 380 35.96 -25.79 -34.11
C SER A 380 35.50 -24.61 -33.27
N MET A 381 35.37 -24.83 -31.96
CA MET A 381 35.19 -23.76 -30.97
C MET A 381 36.46 -22.90 -30.79
N LYS A 382 37.59 -23.29 -31.38
CA LYS A 382 38.83 -22.50 -31.37
C LYS A 382 38.83 -21.53 -32.55
N ASN A 383 38.04 -20.46 -32.44
CA ASN A 383 37.96 -19.41 -33.46
C ASN A 383 37.91 -18.00 -32.84
N PRO A 384 38.23 -16.93 -33.62
CA PRO A 384 38.27 -15.56 -33.10
C PRO A 384 36.93 -15.05 -32.55
N ALA A 385 35.80 -15.54 -33.07
CA ALA A 385 34.50 -15.07 -32.65
C ALA A 385 34.09 -15.61 -31.26
N VAL A 386 34.50 -16.84 -30.93
CA VAL A 386 34.36 -17.39 -29.57
C VAL A 386 35.22 -16.62 -28.57
N GLU A 387 36.43 -16.19 -28.97
CA GLU A 387 37.28 -15.35 -28.12
C GLU A 387 36.63 -13.98 -27.82
N ASP A 388 35.98 -13.36 -28.80
CA ASP A 388 35.21 -12.12 -28.61
C ASP A 388 34.02 -12.32 -27.64
N ASP A 389 33.30 -13.45 -27.75
CA ASP A 389 32.22 -13.80 -26.81
C ASP A 389 32.75 -14.02 -25.37
N ILE A 390 33.88 -14.70 -25.22
CA ILE A 390 34.55 -14.90 -23.92
C ILE A 390 34.94 -13.55 -23.31
N ARG A 391 35.45 -12.62 -24.12
CA ARG A 391 35.77 -11.24 -23.67
C ARG A 391 34.52 -10.51 -23.20
N LEU A 392 33.43 -10.57 -23.96
CA LEU A 392 32.16 -9.96 -23.59
C LEU A 392 31.63 -10.51 -22.25
N TYR A 393 31.66 -11.84 -22.09
CA TYR A 393 31.28 -12.52 -20.85
C TYR A 393 32.12 -12.04 -19.66
N LYS A 394 33.46 -12.06 -19.81
CA LYS A 394 34.40 -11.63 -18.76
C LYS A 394 34.18 -10.18 -18.36
N LEU A 395 34.01 -9.27 -19.33
CA LEU A 395 33.75 -7.85 -19.08
C LEU A 395 32.46 -7.64 -18.30
N LYS A 396 31.34 -8.23 -18.74
CA LYS A 396 30.05 -8.14 -18.03
C LYS A 396 30.12 -8.70 -16.60
N LYS A 397 30.82 -9.81 -16.41
CA LYS A 397 30.98 -10.44 -15.07
C LYS A 397 31.81 -9.56 -14.13
N LEU A 398 32.91 -8.99 -14.63
CA LEU A 398 33.71 -8.02 -13.87
C LEU A 398 32.89 -6.80 -13.49
N TRP A 399 32.23 -6.17 -14.47
CA TRP A 399 31.34 -5.02 -14.26
C TRP A 399 30.36 -5.24 -13.11
N ARG A 400 29.65 -6.38 -13.11
CA ARG A 400 28.68 -6.71 -12.05
C ARG A 400 29.33 -6.84 -10.67
N ARG A 401 30.54 -7.39 -10.58
CA ARG A 401 31.25 -7.52 -9.30
C ARG A 401 31.69 -6.15 -8.77
N GLU A 402 32.36 -5.35 -9.62
CA GLU A 402 32.85 -4.02 -9.22
C GLU A 402 31.70 -3.06 -8.85
N LEU A 403 30.58 -3.13 -9.59
CA LEU A 403 29.37 -2.36 -9.26
C LEU A 403 28.81 -2.74 -7.89
N LYS A 404 28.74 -4.04 -7.56
CA LYS A 404 28.26 -4.52 -6.25
C LYS A 404 29.16 -4.02 -5.11
N GLU A 405 30.48 -4.07 -5.28
CA GLU A 405 31.42 -3.58 -4.27
C GLU A 405 31.30 -2.06 -4.06
N SER A 406 31.19 -1.29 -5.15
CA SER A 406 31.03 0.17 -5.11
C SER A 406 29.69 0.57 -4.45
N LEU A 407 28.60 -0.12 -4.82
CA LEU A 407 27.27 0.12 -4.24
C LEU A 407 27.22 -0.25 -2.75
N ALA A 408 27.86 -1.34 -2.33
CA ALA A 408 27.92 -1.73 -0.93
C ALA A 408 28.61 -0.65 -0.06
N LYS A 409 29.73 -0.09 -0.53
CA LYS A 409 30.42 1.01 0.17
C LYS A 409 29.59 2.29 0.19
N TRP A 410 28.86 2.58 -0.89
CA TRP A 410 27.95 3.72 -0.91
C TRP A 410 26.79 3.58 0.09
N LEU A 411 26.19 2.39 0.20
CA LEU A 411 25.14 2.11 1.17
C LEU A 411 25.60 2.32 2.63
N VAL A 412 26.85 1.96 2.95
CA VAL A 412 27.44 2.23 4.27
C VAL A 412 27.53 3.74 4.54
N THR A 413 27.97 4.54 3.56
CA THR A 413 27.99 6.01 3.69
C THR A 413 26.58 6.57 3.88
N VAL A 414 25.62 6.13 3.08
CA VAL A 414 24.21 6.58 3.19
C VAL A 414 23.65 6.23 4.56
N SER A 415 23.97 5.06 5.11
CA SER A 415 23.57 4.65 6.46
C SER A 415 24.08 5.63 7.53
N PHE A 416 25.36 6.01 7.47
CA PHE A 416 25.90 7.00 8.41
C PHE A 416 25.27 8.38 8.22
N ALA A 417 25.12 8.84 6.97
CA ALA A 417 24.49 10.13 6.67
C ALA A 417 23.03 10.20 7.16
N ALA A 418 22.25 9.15 6.91
CA ALA A 418 20.88 9.03 7.39
C ALA A 418 20.81 9.00 8.92
N SER A 419 21.73 8.29 9.59
CA SER A 419 21.80 8.24 11.05
C SER A 419 22.08 9.62 11.66
N ILE A 420 23.02 10.39 11.09
CA ILE A 420 23.31 11.76 11.51
C ILE A 420 22.05 12.63 11.35
N TYR A 421 21.39 12.55 10.20
CA TYR A 421 20.17 13.30 9.93
C TYR A 421 19.07 13.00 10.95
N ILE A 422 18.82 11.71 11.23
CA ILE A 422 17.82 11.27 12.21
C ILE A 422 18.15 11.79 13.61
N VAL A 423 19.42 11.73 14.02
CA VAL A 423 19.83 12.23 15.35
C VAL A 423 19.63 13.74 15.45
N LEU A 424 20.05 14.51 14.45
CA LEU A 424 19.83 15.96 14.42
C LEU A 424 18.34 16.31 14.48
N TRP A 425 17.52 15.61 13.72
CA TRP A 425 16.07 15.83 13.71
C TRP A 425 15.41 15.46 15.05
N ALA A 426 15.73 14.28 15.59
CA ALA A 426 15.14 13.80 16.84
C ALA A 426 15.47 14.72 18.03
N TYR A 427 16.70 15.26 18.09
CA TYR A 427 17.09 16.19 19.16
C TYR A 427 16.60 17.62 18.91
N SER A 428 16.49 18.07 17.65
CA SER A 428 15.98 19.40 17.31
C SER A 428 14.46 19.52 17.46
N SER A 429 13.72 18.42 17.37
CA SER A 429 12.26 18.40 17.53
C SER A 429 11.78 18.66 18.97
N LYS A 430 12.68 18.64 19.96
CA LYS A 430 12.34 18.82 21.37
C LYS A 430 12.57 20.27 21.80
N ASP A 431 11.53 20.89 22.36
CA ASP A 431 11.58 22.27 22.85
C ASP A 431 12.47 22.47 24.08
N ALA A 432 12.74 21.40 24.84
CA ALA A 432 13.67 21.42 25.98
C ALA A 432 14.17 20.01 26.31
N MET A 433 15.43 19.91 26.75
CA MET A 433 16.05 18.67 27.21
C MET A 433 16.91 18.94 28.43
N VAL A 434 17.03 17.97 29.35
CA VAL A 434 17.90 18.09 30.53
C VAL A 434 19.37 18.22 30.10
N SER A 435 20.16 19.08 30.76
CA SER A 435 21.57 19.33 30.44
C SER A 435 22.44 18.07 30.31
N LYS A 436 22.11 16.98 31.03
CA LYS A 436 22.79 15.67 30.91
C LYS A 436 22.75 15.09 29.48
N LYS A 437 21.70 15.39 28.71
CA LYS A 437 21.52 14.91 27.32
C LYS A 437 22.50 15.55 26.33
N LYS A 438 23.13 16.69 26.67
CA LYS A 438 24.18 17.33 25.86
C LYS A 438 25.31 16.36 25.53
N ARG A 439 25.79 15.64 26.54
CA ARG A 439 26.92 14.72 26.41
C ARG A 439 26.55 13.52 25.53
N GLU A 440 25.35 12.96 25.70
CA GLU A 440 24.87 11.85 24.88
C GLU A 440 24.79 12.24 23.40
N PHE A 441 24.18 13.38 23.10
CA PHE A 441 24.08 13.93 21.75
C PHE A 441 25.47 14.12 21.11
N ASN A 442 26.38 14.81 21.80
CA ASN A 442 27.72 15.10 21.28
C ASN A 442 28.51 13.81 20.99
N VAL A 443 28.43 12.80 21.87
CA VAL A 443 29.10 11.51 21.65
C VAL A 443 28.55 10.81 20.40
N VAL A 444 27.22 10.75 20.25
CA VAL A 444 26.58 10.06 19.12
C VAL A 444 26.88 10.76 17.80
N VAL A 445 26.66 12.07 17.71
CA VAL A 445 26.87 12.82 16.45
C VAL A 445 28.34 12.81 16.05
N THR A 446 29.26 12.98 17.01
CA THR A 446 30.71 12.90 16.72
C THR A 446 31.11 11.51 16.24
N GLY A 447 30.64 10.44 16.91
CA GLY A 447 30.93 9.07 16.50
C GLY A 447 30.42 8.74 15.10
N LEU A 448 29.18 9.15 14.77
CA LEU A 448 28.62 8.98 13.43
C LEU A 448 29.35 9.80 12.37
N SER A 449 29.80 11.02 12.70
CA SER A 449 30.56 11.88 11.80
C SER A 449 31.94 11.30 11.48
N ILE A 450 32.63 10.75 12.49
CA ILE A 450 33.90 10.01 12.28
C ILE A 450 33.65 8.78 11.40
N GLY A 451 32.58 8.02 11.66
CA GLY A 451 32.19 6.87 10.82
C GLY A 451 31.94 7.25 9.36
N LEU A 452 31.24 8.37 9.13
CA LEU A 452 31.01 8.93 7.80
C LEU A 452 32.33 9.33 7.11
N GLY A 453 33.23 10.00 7.82
CA GLY A 453 34.56 10.40 7.33
C GLY A 453 35.44 9.20 6.95
N LEU A 454 35.42 8.13 7.74
CA LEU A 454 36.16 6.90 7.46
C LEU A 454 35.57 6.12 6.28
N SER A 455 34.24 6.02 6.20
CA SER A 455 33.54 5.35 5.10
C SER A 455 33.82 6.04 3.76
N THR A 456 33.71 7.37 3.72
CA THR A 456 33.99 8.17 2.52
C THR A 456 35.46 8.03 2.09
N ALA A 457 36.41 8.14 3.02
CA ALA A 457 37.83 7.95 2.72
C ALA A 457 38.13 6.53 2.19
N SER A 458 37.55 5.49 2.81
CA SER A 458 37.68 4.10 2.37
C SER A 458 37.13 3.89 0.95
N SER A 459 35.98 4.49 0.64
CA SER A 459 35.39 4.42 -0.68
C SER A 459 36.25 5.08 -1.75
N LEU A 460 36.77 6.28 -1.49
CA LEU A 460 37.64 6.99 -2.43
C LEU A 460 38.95 6.20 -2.69
N LYS A 461 39.54 5.59 -1.66
CA LYS A 461 40.70 4.69 -1.84
C LYS A 461 40.38 3.50 -2.75
N GLY A 462 39.21 2.89 -2.55
CA GLY A 462 38.73 1.80 -3.41
C GLY A 462 38.58 2.21 -4.87
N MET A 463 38.06 3.41 -5.13
CA MET A 463 37.92 3.95 -6.48
C MET A 463 39.26 4.17 -7.19
N VAL A 464 40.26 4.72 -6.48
CA VAL A 464 41.63 4.89 -7.01
C VAL A 464 42.25 3.54 -7.37
N ARG A 465 42.06 2.53 -6.51
CA ARG A 465 42.56 1.16 -6.76
C ARG A 465 42.00 0.57 -8.05
N GLU A 466 40.72 0.76 -8.35
CA GLU A 466 40.12 0.21 -9.58
C GLU A 466 40.60 0.95 -10.84
N LEU A 467 40.86 2.25 -10.74
CA LEU A 467 41.38 3.09 -11.82
C LEU A 467 42.86 2.85 -12.14
N ARG A 468 43.61 2.11 -11.31
CA ARG A 468 45.04 1.83 -11.55
C ARG A 468 45.31 1.23 -12.94
N TRP A 469 44.44 0.33 -13.39
CA TRP A 469 44.60 -0.36 -14.68
C TRP A 469 44.32 0.57 -15.86
N TRP A 470 43.35 1.47 -15.70
CA TRP A 470 43.12 2.51 -16.68
C TRP A 470 44.32 3.46 -16.74
N LEU A 471 44.86 3.87 -15.59
CA LEU A 471 46.05 4.71 -15.54
C LEU A 471 47.23 4.01 -16.25
N LEU A 472 47.49 2.73 -15.96
CA LEU A 472 48.53 1.94 -16.63
C LEU A 472 48.29 1.77 -18.14
N SER A 473 47.05 1.88 -18.63
CA SER A 473 46.73 1.72 -20.05
C SER A 473 47.03 2.94 -20.92
N LEU A 474 47.22 4.11 -20.31
CA LEU A 474 47.35 5.36 -21.07
C LEU A 474 48.69 5.49 -21.81
N ARG A 475 49.76 4.90 -21.27
CA ARG A 475 51.12 4.96 -21.83
C ARG A 475 52.04 3.93 -21.19
N GLU A 476 53.27 3.83 -21.70
CA GLU A 476 54.36 3.14 -21.03
C GLU A 476 54.92 4.00 -19.87
N TYR A 477 55.12 3.38 -18.72
CA TYR A 477 55.55 4.02 -17.48
C TYR A 477 56.94 3.53 -17.06
N SER A 478 57.70 4.39 -16.36
CA SER A 478 58.95 3.95 -15.73
C SER A 478 58.69 2.93 -14.61
N SER A 479 59.65 2.05 -14.30
CA SER A 479 59.48 1.03 -13.25
C SER A 479 59.06 1.60 -11.90
N LYS A 480 59.53 2.80 -11.56
CA LYS A 480 59.18 3.52 -10.34
C LYS A 480 57.74 4.07 -10.35
N GLU A 481 57.25 4.54 -11.51
CA GLU A 481 55.86 4.95 -11.67
C GLU A 481 54.91 3.75 -11.60
N ILE A 482 55.26 2.62 -12.22
CA ILE A 482 54.44 1.39 -12.17
C ILE A 482 54.27 0.90 -10.73
N GLU A 483 55.35 0.89 -9.94
CA GLU A 483 55.28 0.50 -8.52
C GLU A 483 54.35 1.43 -7.73
N LEU A 484 54.46 2.75 -7.94
CA LEU A 484 53.64 3.74 -7.27
C LEU A 484 52.16 3.67 -7.70
N ILE A 485 51.87 3.41 -8.97
CA ILE A 485 50.51 3.22 -9.49
C ILE A 485 49.89 1.93 -8.93
N SER A 486 50.69 0.86 -8.83
CA SER A 486 50.24 -0.41 -8.24
C SER A 486 49.81 -0.25 -6.77
N LYS A 487 50.51 0.62 -6.03
CA LYS A 487 50.25 0.96 -4.61
C LYS A 487 49.44 2.24 -4.42
N SER A 488 48.77 2.75 -5.46
CA SER A 488 48.08 4.06 -5.45
C SER A 488 46.89 4.17 -4.49
N GLU A 489 46.43 3.05 -3.91
CA GLU A 489 45.43 3.04 -2.84
C GLU A 489 45.92 3.67 -1.52
N HIS A 490 47.24 3.73 -1.32
CA HIS A 490 47.85 4.44 -0.21
C HIS A 490 48.06 5.91 -0.57
N LEU A 491 47.52 6.81 0.26
CA LEU A 491 47.63 8.26 0.05
C LEU A 491 49.09 8.73 -0.07
N SER A 492 50.00 8.13 0.69
CA SER A 492 51.45 8.42 0.64
C SER A 492 52.04 8.10 -0.74
N CYS A 493 51.67 6.96 -1.33
CA CYS A 493 52.11 6.56 -2.67
C CYS A 493 51.48 7.45 -3.75
N LEU A 494 50.21 7.83 -3.59
CA LEU A 494 49.53 8.74 -4.52
C LEU A 494 50.19 10.13 -4.54
N ILE A 495 50.58 10.66 -3.37
CA ILE A 495 51.34 11.92 -3.27
C ILE A 495 52.71 11.75 -3.94
N GLN A 496 53.45 10.69 -3.62
CA GLN A 496 54.76 10.43 -4.24
C GLN A 496 54.66 10.30 -5.77
N LEU A 497 53.61 9.69 -6.30
CA LEU A 497 53.35 9.59 -7.73
C LEU A 497 53.22 10.97 -8.39
N GLY A 498 52.54 11.93 -7.75
CA GLY A 498 52.41 13.30 -8.25
C GLY A 498 53.75 14.04 -8.32
N TRP A 499 54.66 13.78 -7.38
CA TRP A 499 56.00 14.38 -7.36
C TRP A 499 56.96 13.74 -8.37
N VAL A 500 56.90 12.41 -8.51
CA VAL A 500 57.81 11.65 -9.38
C VAL A 500 57.40 11.79 -10.86
N SER A 501 56.11 11.76 -11.16
CA SER A 501 55.66 11.83 -12.55
C SER A 501 55.76 13.25 -13.11
N ARG A 502 56.25 13.36 -14.35
CA ARG A 502 56.27 14.62 -15.12
C ARG A 502 55.06 14.79 -16.04
N ASP A 503 54.19 13.79 -16.07
CA ASP A 503 53.03 13.76 -16.96
C ASP A 503 51.87 14.60 -16.41
N LEU A 504 51.25 15.40 -17.28
CA LEU A 504 50.13 16.28 -16.93
C LEU A 504 48.86 15.50 -16.55
N ILE A 505 48.58 14.37 -17.21
CA ILE A 505 47.38 13.56 -16.95
C ILE A 505 47.52 12.88 -15.59
N VAL A 506 48.67 12.29 -15.30
CA VAL A 506 48.94 11.65 -13.99
C VAL A 506 48.89 12.67 -12.85
N ARG A 507 49.48 13.86 -13.05
CA ARG A 507 49.42 14.95 -12.06
C ARG A 507 47.99 15.44 -11.84
N SER A 508 47.22 15.62 -12.91
CA SER A 508 45.81 16.03 -12.82
C SER A 508 44.99 14.98 -12.06
N PHE A 509 45.19 13.69 -12.33
CA PHE A 509 44.56 12.59 -11.61
C PHE A 509 44.89 12.62 -10.10
N VAL A 510 46.18 12.74 -9.74
CA VAL A 510 46.61 12.80 -8.35
C VAL A 510 46.00 14.02 -7.65
N LEU A 511 46.09 15.21 -8.26
CA LEU A 511 45.54 16.44 -7.70
C LEU A 511 44.02 16.32 -7.49
N PHE A 512 43.29 15.82 -8.46
CA PHE A 512 41.84 15.63 -8.36
C PHE A 512 41.47 14.74 -7.16
N TRP A 513 42.11 13.58 -7.00
CA TRP A 513 41.80 12.66 -5.90
C TRP A 513 42.25 13.18 -4.53
N LEU A 514 43.34 13.94 -4.45
CA LEU A 514 43.74 14.61 -3.21
C LEU A 514 42.74 15.71 -2.82
N SER A 515 42.34 16.55 -3.78
CA SER A 515 41.37 17.62 -3.55
C SER A 515 40.00 17.09 -3.14
N ILE A 516 39.50 16.04 -3.78
CA ILE A 516 38.18 15.48 -3.45
C ILE A 516 38.17 14.79 -2.09
N ASN A 517 39.28 14.14 -1.71
CA ASN A 517 39.42 13.55 -0.39
C ASN A 517 39.43 14.63 0.71
N LEU A 518 40.21 15.69 0.50
CA LEU A 518 40.25 16.83 1.43
C LEU A 518 38.88 17.51 1.54
N ALA A 519 38.22 17.79 0.41
CA ALA A 519 36.90 18.41 0.37
C ALA A 519 35.85 17.56 1.10
N ALA A 520 35.88 16.23 0.94
CA ALA A 520 34.97 15.33 1.65
C ALA A 520 35.18 15.37 3.17
N GLN A 521 36.43 15.42 3.65
CA GLN A 521 36.70 15.53 5.09
C GLN A 521 36.29 16.90 5.67
N ILE A 522 36.50 17.98 4.91
CA ILE A 522 36.00 19.31 5.29
C ILE A 522 34.47 19.30 5.39
N ALA A 523 33.78 18.72 4.40
CA ALA A 523 32.31 18.62 4.41
C ALA A 523 31.75 17.80 5.58
N VAL A 524 32.48 16.78 6.05
CA VAL A 524 32.11 16.04 7.27
C VAL A 524 32.36 16.90 8.52
N ALA A 525 33.47 17.62 8.58
CA ALA A 525 33.81 18.49 9.72
C ALA A 525 32.82 19.66 9.87
N THR A 526 32.31 20.21 8.76
CA THR A 526 31.33 21.31 8.78
C THR A 526 29.96 20.89 9.31
N ILE A 527 29.64 19.60 9.41
CA ILE A 527 28.40 19.11 10.04
C ILE A 527 28.30 19.61 11.49
N GLY A 528 29.42 19.61 12.24
CA GLY A 528 29.47 20.10 13.61
C GLY A 528 29.21 21.62 13.76
N LEU A 529 29.25 22.36 12.65
CA LEU A 529 28.97 23.81 12.61
C LEU A 529 27.51 24.10 12.22
N THR A 530 26.72 23.08 11.85
CA THR A 530 25.33 23.27 11.39
C THR A 530 24.32 23.40 12.54
N TYR A 531 24.74 23.12 13.77
CA TYR A 531 23.91 23.15 14.95
C TYR A 531 24.62 23.83 16.12
N ASN A 532 23.85 24.35 17.07
CA ASN A 532 24.33 24.83 18.35
C ASN A 532 23.49 24.24 19.50
N VAL A 533 24.12 24.00 20.64
CA VAL A 533 23.46 23.52 21.85
C VAL A 533 23.39 24.66 22.86
N ASP A 534 22.28 25.36 22.84
CA ASP A 534 22.02 26.55 23.65
C ASP A 534 21.20 26.21 24.90
N PRO A 535 21.23 27.04 25.95
CA PRO A 535 20.24 26.97 27.03
C PRO A 535 18.82 27.09 26.46
N ALA A 536 17.87 26.35 27.03
CA ALA A 536 16.48 26.48 26.63
C ALA A 536 15.92 27.84 27.08
N ASP A 537 15.28 28.55 26.16
CA ASP A 537 14.73 29.89 26.36
C ASP A 537 13.19 29.92 26.42
N LYS A 538 12.52 28.84 26.00
CA LYS A 538 11.05 28.77 25.91
C LYS A 538 10.40 27.82 26.91
N MET A 539 11.02 26.68 27.17
CA MET A 539 10.49 25.66 28.06
C MET A 539 11.60 25.09 28.93
N ALA A 540 11.22 24.68 30.14
CA ALA A 540 12.06 23.92 31.05
C ALA A 540 11.39 22.57 31.36
N VAL A 541 12.22 21.58 31.66
CA VAL A 541 11.79 20.28 32.14
C VAL A 541 11.67 20.37 33.65
N THR A 542 10.53 19.98 34.21
CA THR A 542 10.28 20.04 35.65
C THR A 542 10.23 18.65 36.27
N THR A 543 10.56 18.56 37.56
CA THR A 543 10.47 17.33 38.36
C THR A 543 9.91 17.63 39.75
N PRO A 544 9.15 16.73 40.39
CA PRO A 544 8.63 16.96 41.74
C PRO A 544 9.74 17.27 42.75
N GLY A 545 9.59 18.36 43.50
CA GLY A 545 10.58 18.84 44.47
C GLY A 545 10.11 20.10 45.20
N MET A 546 11.00 20.74 45.97
CA MET A 546 10.70 22.04 46.59
C MET A 546 10.88 23.16 45.57
N VAL A 547 9.99 24.15 45.64
CA VAL A 547 9.95 25.33 44.76
C VAL A 547 9.65 26.58 45.58
N TYR A 548 10.10 27.72 45.06
CA TYR A 548 9.59 29.02 45.50
C TYR A 548 8.32 29.38 44.72
N ILE A 549 7.30 29.75 45.47
CA ILE A 549 6.04 30.29 44.97
C ILE A 549 5.78 31.64 45.65
N PRO A 550 5.04 32.57 45.03
CA PRO A 550 4.72 33.82 45.69
C PRO A 550 3.84 33.60 46.92
N ASP A 551 4.14 34.28 48.02
CA ASP A 551 3.28 34.28 49.21
C ASP A 551 1.98 35.06 48.94
N MET A 552 0.90 34.34 48.70
CA MET A 552 -0.43 34.91 48.45
C MET A 552 -1.33 34.91 49.71
N SER A 553 -0.74 34.81 50.90
CA SER A 553 -1.46 34.84 52.17
C SER A 553 -1.89 36.26 52.56
N VAL A 554 -1.03 37.26 52.32
CA VAL A 554 -1.23 38.67 52.67
C VAL A 554 -0.65 39.58 51.58
N ILE A 555 -1.18 40.80 51.48
CA ILE A 555 -0.60 41.84 50.63
C ILE A 555 0.61 42.45 51.34
N GLN A 556 1.79 42.45 50.74
CA GLN A 556 3.03 42.94 51.35
C GLN A 556 3.40 44.34 50.83
N PRO A 557 3.30 45.41 51.64
CA PRO A 557 3.74 46.75 51.23
C PRO A 557 5.26 46.84 51.09
N VAL A 558 5.75 47.59 50.10
CA VAL A 558 7.18 47.73 49.71
C VAL A 558 8.13 48.17 50.84
N SER A 559 7.63 48.79 51.92
CA SER A 559 8.42 49.25 53.08
C SER A 559 7.99 48.53 54.36
N TYR A 560 8.08 47.20 54.36
CA TYR A 560 7.70 46.39 55.52
C TYR A 560 8.88 46.18 56.48
N ALA A 561 8.65 46.44 57.76
CA ALA A 561 9.48 45.93 58.85
C ALA A 561 8.88 44.59 59.30
N PRO A 562 9.68 43.49 59.34
CA PRO A 562 9.19 42.12 59.54
C PRO A 562 8.19 41.92 60.69
N ASP A 563 8.31 42.73 61.76
CA ASP A 563 7.66 42.50 63.06
C ASP A 563 6.33 43.25 63.28
N LYS A 564 5.74 43.92 62.27
CA LYS A 564 4.52 44.73 62.46
C LYS A 564 3.41 44.37 61.49
N THR A 565 2.27 43.84 61.96
CA THR A 565 1.09 43.62 61.10
C THR A 565 0.69 44.92 60.37
N PRO A 566 0.59 44.91 59.03
CA PRO A 566 0.29 46.12 58.27
C PRO A 566 -1.12 46.62 58.58
N ALA A 567 -1.27 47.92 58.74
CA ALA A 567 -2.59 48.52 58.97
C ALA A 567 -3.51 48.29 57.75
N LEU A 568 -4.81 48.13 57.99
CA LEU A 568 -5.78 47.86 56.93
C LEU A 568 -5.77 48.92 55.82
N GLY A 569 -5.58 50.20 56.18
CA GLY A 569 -5.44 51.30 55.20
C GLY A 569 -4.21 51.14 54.30
N ALA A 570 -3.10 50.62 54.81
CA ALA A 570 -1.92 50.32 53.99
C ALA A 570 -2.19 49.17 53.02
N LEU A 571 -2.84 48.09 53.47
CA LEU A 571 -3.20 46.95 52.62
C LEU A 571 -4.13 47.38 51.47
N ARG A 572 -5.13 48.21 51.77
CA ARG A 572 -6.06 48.78 50.80
C ARG A 572 -5.34 49.64 49.75
N TYR A 573 -4.50 50.56 50.20
CA TYR A 573 -3.67 51.38 49.30
C TYR A 573 -2.76 50.52 48.42
N THR A 574 -2.11 49.52 49.02
CA THR A 574 -1.22 48.61 48.30
C THR A 574 -1.99 47.78 47.26
N ALA A 575 -3.19 47.28 47.57
CA ALA A 575 -4.03 46.57 46.61
C ALA A 575 -4.35 47.43 45.37
N ASN A 576 -4.81 48.67 45.57
CA ASN A 576 -5.07 49.60 44.49
C ASN A 576 -3.81 49.91 43.65
N LYS A 577 -2.70 50.17 44.33
CA LYS A 577 -1.41 50.43 43.69
C LYS A 577 -0.95 49.26 42.82
N HIS A 578 -1.13 48.01 43.26
CA HIS A 578 -0.80 46.83 42.47
C HIS A 578 -1.71 46.65 41.25
N GLY A 579 -3.00 46.99 41.36
CA GLY A 579 -3.91 47.00 40.22
C GLY A 579 -3.55 48.09 39.20
N LEU A 580 -3.05 49.24 39.64
CA LEU A 580 -2.48 50.26 38.76
C LEU A 580 -1.18 49.80 38.09
N TYR A 581 -0.31 49.07 38.81
CA TYR A 581 0.86 48.46 38.20
C TYR A 581 0.51 47.38 37.17
N ALA A 582 -0.68 46.79 37.23
CA ALA A 582 -1.12 45.87 36.21
C ALA A 582 -1.28 46.52 34.82
N ASP A 583 -1.45 47.85 34.75
CA ASP A 583 -1.45 48.59 33.47
C ASP A 583 -0.09 48.51 32.75
N THR A 584 0.99 48.26 33.50
CA THR A 584 2.34 48.02 32.94
C THR A 584 2.56 46.57 32.51
N LEU A 585 1.61 45.68 32.77
CA LEU A 585 1.67 44.27 32.40
C LEU A 585 0.86 44.04 31.12
N THR A 586 1.34 43.15 30.26
CA THR A 586 0.68 42.84 29.00
C THR A 586 -0.49 41.86 29.21
N PHE A 587 -1.65 42.17 28.62
CA PHE A 587 -2.80 41.26 28.53
C PHE A 587 -2.74 40.44 27.24
N GLY A 588 -2.89 39.12 27.36
CA GLY A 588 -3.01 38.18 26.25
C GLY A 588 -4.43 37.62 26.13
N VAL A 589 -4.66 36.86 25.05
CA VAL A 589 -5.91 36.12 24.87
C VAL A 589 -5.83 34.74 25.53
N MET A 590 -6.96 34.10 25.80
CA MET A 590 -7.02 32.74 26.37
C MET A 590 -6.21 31.69 25.58
N ALA A 591 -5.98 31.89 24.29
CA ALA A 591 -5.18 30.98 23.46
C ALA A 591 -3.66 31.04 23.78
N ASP A 592 -3.19 32.14 24.35
CA ASP A 592 -1.78 32.39 24.67
C ASP A 592 -1.39 31.95 26.09
N VAL A 593 -2.32 31.32 26.82
CA VAL A 593 -2.08 30.82 28.17
C VAL A 593 -0.92 29.80 28.13
N PRO A 594 0.13 29.99 28.95
CA PRO A 594 1.35 29.21 28.89
C PRO A 594 1.07 27.80 29.35
N ARG A 595 1.76 26.84 28.72
CA ARG A 595 1.71 25.46 29.15
C ARG A 595 2.59 25.28 30.39
N PRO A 596 2.29 24.30 31.26
CA PRO A 596 3.17 23.98 32.37
C PRO A 596 4.61 23.71 31.88
N GLY A 597 5.59 24.37 32.50
CA GLY A 597 7.00 24.33 32.12
C GLY A 597 7.45 25.43 31.15
N THR A 598 6.56 26.28 30.63
CA THR A 598 6.97 27.47 29.86
C THR A 598 7.76 28.43 30.73
N ILE A 599 8.90 28.92 30.22
CA ILE A 599 9.77 29.86 30.95
C ILE A 599 9.16 31.26 30.91
N ASP A 600 9.11 31.95 32.05
CA ASP A 600 8.60 33.31 32.17
C ASP A 600 9.52 34.32 31.49
N SER A 601 9.07 34.90 30.38
CA SER A 601 9.78 35.97 29.66
C SER A 601 9.14 37.33 29.93
N SER A 602 9.96 38.38 29.95
CA SER A 602 9.46 39.77 30.10
C SER A 602 8.61 40.26 28.93
N GLN A 603 8.63 39.55 27.80
CA GLN A 603 7.84 39.87 26.60
C GLN A 603 6.48 39.18 26.58
N ASP A 604 6.28 38.16 27.42
CA ASP A 604 5.05 37.38 27.42
C ASP A 604 3.94 38.11 28.20
N ALA A 605 2.69 37.84 27.81
CA ALA A 605 1.54 38.32 28.56
C ALA A 605 1.58 37.76 29.99
N SER A 606 1.27 38.60 30.98
CA SER A 606 1.23 38.15 32.39
C SER A 606 -0.17 37.73 32.82
N MET A 607 -1.20 38.16 32.09
CA MET A 607 -2.61 37.90 32.38
C MET A 607 -3.33 37.62 31.07
N TYR A 608 -4.37 36.82 31.13
CA TYR A 608 -5.12 36.40 29.96
C TYR A 608 -6.59 36.76 30.18
N CYS A 609 -7.25 37.36 29.19
CA CYS A 609 -8.69 37.64 29.25
C CYS A 609 -9.43 36.95 28.10
N GLU A 610 -10.69 36.62 28.32
CA GLU A 610 -11.56 36.03 27.30
C GLU A 610 -12.20 37.12 26.44
N ASP A 611 -12.15 36.96 25.12
CA ASP A 611 -12.72 37.93 24.19
C ASP A 611 -14.25 37.99 24.33
N GLY A 612 -14.76 39.16 24.69
CA GLY A 612 -16.21 39.39 24.82
C GLY A 612 -16.84 38.85 26.11
N ALA A 613 -16.05 38.33 27.05
CA ALA A 613 -16.52 37.90 28.37
C ALA A 613 -15.77 38.63 29.50
N PRO A 614 -16.43 38.93 30.64
CA PRO A 614 -15.81 39.60 31.78
C PRO A 614 -15.03 38.62 32.66
N ARG A 615 -14.18 37.79 32.04
CA ARG A 615 -13.39 36.75 32.69
C ARG A 615 -11.92 36.90 32.32
N CYS A 616 -11.07 37.01 33.33
CA CYS A 616 -9.62 37.06 33.16
C CYS A 616 -8.92 36.11 34.13
N SER A 617 -7.80 35.53 33.72
CA SER A 617 -7.05 34.54 34.49
C SER A 617 -5.57 34.86 34.56
N TYR A 618 -4.95 34.41 35.65
CA TYR A 618 -3.53 34.44 35.91
C TYR A 618 -3.01 33.02 36.14
N VAL A 619 -1.85 32.69 35.57
CA VAL A 619 -1.14 31.42 35.79
C VAL A 619 0.01 31.66 36.76
N PHE A 620 0.14 30.82 37.78
CA PHE A 620 1.24 30.94 38.75
C PHE A 620 2.53 30.38 38.19
N TYR A 621 3.64 30.94 38.66
CA TYR A 621 4.98 30.51 38.30
C TYR A 621 5.75 29.98 39.51
N GLU A 622 6.62 29.01 39.25
CA GLU A 622 7.49 28.35 40.24
C GLU A 622 8.95 28.55 39.84
N SER A 623 9.84 28.72 40.83
CA SER A 623 11.29 28.70 40.61
C SER A 623 12.00 27.77 41.59
N ALA A 624 13.24 27.43 41.27
CA ALA A 624 14.05 26.59 42.14
C ALA A 624 14.46 27.36 43.41
N PRO A 625 14.46 26.71 44.60
CA PRO A 625 14.75 27.40 45.85
C PRO A 625 16.25 27.63 46.07
N VAL A 626 17.09 26.78 45.46
CA VAL A 626 18.54 26.79 45.62
C VAL A 626 19.19 26.54 44.27
N ASP A 627 20.26 27.27 43.98
CA ASP A 627 21.13 27.03 42.84
C ASP A 627 22.03 25.81 43.09
N VAL A 628 21.56 24.65 42.65
CA VAL A 628 22.31 23.38 42.73
C VAL A 628 22.55 22.81 41.33
N PRO A 629 23.68 22.13 41.08
CA PRO A 629 24.01 21.61 39.76
C PRO A 629 22.90 20.71 39.19
N GLY A 630 22.43 21.04 37.97
CA GLY A 630 21.37 20.32 37.27
C GLY A 630 19.94 20.82 37.55
N VAL A 631 19.78 21.75 38.49
CA VAL A 631 18.54 22.50 38.73
C VAL A 631 18.67 23.88 38.06
N ALA A 632 17.55 24.45 37.61
CA ALA A 632 17.58 25.78 37.00
C ALA A 632 17.94 26.86 38.04
N SER A 633 18.44 28.01 37.58
CA SER A 633 18.70 29.16 38.45
C SER A 633 17.42 29.57 39.20
N PRO A 634 17.51 30.00 40.47
CA PRO A 634 16.38 30.57 41.22
C PRO A 634 15.70 31.76 40.53
N ASP A 635 16.42 32.47 39.66
CA ASP A 635 15.88 33.58 38.87
C ASP A 635 14.96 33.11 37.72
N LEU A 636 15.08 31.84 37.31
CA LEU A 636 14.27 31.24 36.26
C LEU A 636 12.95 30.77 36.84
N ARG A 637 11.87 31.38 36.36
CA ARG A 637 10.49 31.06 36.75
C ARG A 637 9.80 30.29 35.62
N VAL A 638 9.02 29.27 35.96
CA VAL A 638 8.29 28.43 34.99
C VAL A 638 6.81 28.39 35.31
N ALA A 639 5.99 28.45 34.27
CA ALA A 639 4.54 28.36 34.40
C ALA A 639 4.12 27.02 34.99
N THR A 640 3.16 27.05 35.89
CA THR A 640 2.58 25.86 36.54
C THR A 640 1.26 25.49 35.89
N ASP A 641 0.63 24.43 36.38
CA ASP A 641 -0.76 24.10 36.06
C ASP A 641 -1.77 24.80 36.98
N ARG A 642 -1.30 25.72 37.84
CA ARG A 642 -2.14 26.48 38.77
C ARG A 642 -2.57 27.80 38.15
N SER A 643 -3.86 28.08 38.23
CA SER A 643 -4.42 29.32 37.72
C SER A 643 -5.51 29.86 38.63
N VAL A 644 -5.78 31.16 38.54
CA VAL A 644 -6.89 31.80 39.23
C VAL A 644 -7.59 32.74 38.28
N ALA A 645 -8.91 32.83 38.38
CA ALA A 645 -9.71 33.68 37.51
C ALA A 645 -10.51 34.72 38.32
N SER A 646 -10.64 35.91 37.74
CA SER A 646 -11.61 36.92 38.13
C SER A 646 -12.83 36.84 37.22
N GLU A 647 -14.01 36.99 37.80
CA GLU A 647 -15.28 37.02 37.09
C GLU A 647 -16.13 38.16 37.65
N THR A 648 -16.64 39.01 36.77
CA THR A 648 -17.43 40.19 37.15
C THR A 648 -18.77 40.18 36.44
N THR A 649 -19.81 40.57 37.16
CA THR A 649 -21.14 40.83 36.59
C THR A 649 -21.57 42.24 36.94
N CYS A 650 -21.97 43.02 35.93
CA CYS A 650 -22.39 44.41 36.12
C CYS A 650 -23.82 44.64 35.63
N THR A 651 -24.47 45.62 36.24
CA THR A 651 -25.70 46.25 35.75
C THR A 651 -25.43 47.72 35.55
N SER A 652 -26.02 48.32 34.51
CA SER A 652 -25.87 49.74 34.19
C SER A 652 -27.22 50.45 34.24
N GLN A 653 -27.23 51.67 34.77
CA GLN A 653 -28.38 52.58 34.79
C GLN A 653 -27.94 53.97 34.33
N ARG A 654 -28.82 54.66 33.62
CA ARG A 654 -28.58 56.03 33.19
C ARG A 654 -28.79 57.00 34.36
N VAL A 655 -28.00 58.06 34.43
CA VAL A 655 -28.15 59.10 35.45
C VAL A 655 -28.95 60.28 34.88
N ILE A 656 -30.07 60.62 35.51
CA ILE A 656 -31.01 61.65 35.01
C ILE A 656 -30.84 63.01 35.70
N ARG A 657 -30.21 63.06 36.88
CA ARG A 657 -29.88 64.30 37.61
C ARG A 657 -28.52 64.15 38.30
N GLY A 658 -27.74 65.24 38.34
CA GLY A 658 -26.44 65.30 39.01
C GLY A 658 -25.29 64.61 38.28
N GLY A 659 -25.46 64.26 36.99
CA GLY A 659 -24.49 63.48 36.24
C GLY A 659 -23.19 64.20 35.85
N ASP A 660 -23.10 65.52 36.05
CA ASP A 660 -21.92 66.33 35.72
C ASP A 660 -20.78 66.21 36.74
N GLY A 661 -20.99 65.50 37.86
CA GLY A 661 -20.00 65.28 38.90
C GLY A 661 -19.79 66.44 39.87
N TRP A 662 -20.62 67.49 39.80
CA TRP A 662 -20.62 68.62 40.75
C TRP A 662 -21.72 68.53 41.81
N ASN A 663 -22.65 67.59 41.67
CA ASN A 663 -23.71 67.34 42.64
C ASN A 663 -23.34 66.20 43.60
N MET A 664 -23.67 66.38 44.88
CA MET A 664 -23.43 65.34 45.90
C MET A 664 -24.37 64.15 45.78
N THR A 665 -25.51 64.31 45.10
CA THR A 665 -26.51 63.24 44.96
C THR A 665 -26.86 63.11 43.48
N ILE A 666 -26.86 61.88 42.99
CA ILE A 666 -27.28 61.52 41.64
C ILE A 666 -28.59 60.76 41.68
N THR A 667 -29.41 60.91 40.64
CA THR A 667 -30.69 60.17 40.51
C THR A 667 -30.61 59.22 39.32
N LEU A 668 -30.91 57.94 39.54
CA LEU A 668 -30.89 56.90 38.51
C LEU A 668 -32.21 56.78 37.75
N ASP A 669 -32.16 56.25 36.53
CA ASP A 669 -33.32 55.88 35.70
C ASP A 669 -33.69 54.40 35.87
N ASP A 670 -33.95 53.96 37.11
CA ASP A 670 -34.20 52.55 37.47
C ASP A 670 -35.68 52.20 37.67
N GLY A 671 -36.59 53.16 37.50
CA GLY A 671 -38.02 53.05 37.84
C GLY A 671 -38.38 53.81 39.12
N PRO A 672 -37.91 53.40 40.32
CA PRO A 672 -38.16 54.12 41.57
C PRO A 672 -37.37 55.44 41.68
N LYS A 673 -36.45 55.72 40.74
CA LYS A 673 -35.60 56.91 40.72
C LYS A 673 -34.72 57.00 41.97
N THR A 674 -33.95 55.95 42.18
CA THR A 674 -33.06 55.84 43.35
C THR A 674 -32.06 57.00 43.38
N GLU A 675 -31.96 57.66 44.53
CA GLU A 675 -30.97 58.70 44.82
C GLU A 675 -29.73 58.09 45.48
N ILE A 676 -28.55 58.43 44.98
CA ILE A 676 -27.25 57.92 45.45
C ILE A 676 -26.37 59.08 45.84
N ASP A 677 -25.86 59.06 47.07
CA ASP A 677 -24.91 60.05 47.57
C ASP A 677 -23.49 59.69 47.15
N LEU A 678 -22.79 60.66 46.56
CA LEU A 678 -21.40 60.55 46.14
C LEU A 678 -20.47 61.02 47.27
N PRO A 679 -19.34 60.32 47.49
CA PRO A 679 -18.39 60.65 48.56
C PRO A 679 -17.52 61.89 48.26
N THR A 680 -17.43 62.29 46.98
CA THR A 680 -16.60 63.42 46.54
C THR A 680 -17.19 64.08 45.29
N LEU A 681 -16.82 65.34 45.06
CA LEU A 681 -17.18 66.12 43.88
C LEU A 681 -15.92 66.39 43.05
N ASN A 682 -15.74 65.62 41.97
CA ASN A 682 -14.54 65.70 41.14
C ASN A 682 -14.80 66.33 39.76
N GLY A 683 -16.04 66.75 39.49
CA GLY A 683 -16.44 67.29 38.19
C GLY A 683 -16.60 66.20 37.11
N PRO A 684 -16.81 66.63 35.84
CA PRO A 684 -17.04 65.72 34.71
C PRO A 684 -15.73 65.11 34.23
N ASN A 685 -15.80 64.18 33.27
CA ASN A 685 -14.65 63.56 32.62
C ASN A 685 -13.79 62.73 33.60
N GLN A 686 -14.45 61.93 34.42
CA GLN A 686 -13.81 60.94 35.28
C GLN A 686 -14.78 59.82 35.61
N THR A 687 -14.23 58.66 35.98
CA THR A 687 -15.00 57.54 36.52
C THR A 687 -14.67 57.37 37.99
N LEU A 688 -15.70 57.49 38.84
CA LEU A 688 -15.61 57.36 40.29
C LEU A 688 -16.01 55.95 40.70
N PHE A 689 -15.07 55.16 41.19
CA PHE A 689 -15.33 53.82 41.74
C PHE A 689 -15.48 53.91 43.25
N MET A 690 -16.45 53.18 43.79
CA MET A 690 -16.80 53.17 45.21
C MET A 690 -17.08 51.75 45.67
N THR A 691 -16.75 51.46 46.91
CA THR A 691 -17.02 50.17 47.56
C THR A 691 -17.28 50.37 49.05
N ASP A 692 -18.16 49.53 49.60
CA ASP A 692 -18.43 49.51 51.03
C ASP A 692 -17.16 49.08 51.80
N SER A 693 -16.86 49.84 52.83
CA SER A 693 -15.71 49.68 53.71
C SER A 693 -15.89 48.63 54.81
N ASN A 694 -17.13 48.26 55.10
CA ASN A 694 -17.52 47.22 56.06
C ASN A 694 -17.64 45.83 55.43
N GLN A 695 -17.20 45.66 54.18
CA GLN A 695 -17.20 44.36 53.52
C GLN A 695 -16.41 43.33 54.32
N ASN A 696 -17.01 42.14 54.47
CA ASN A 696 -16.38 41.02 55.12
C ASN A 696 -15.17 40.56 54.29
N LEU A 697 -13.96 40.74 54.81
CA LEU A 697 -12.68 40.45 54.13
C LEU A 697 -12.42 38.94 53.87
N THR A 698 -13.45 38.11 53.98
CA THR A 698 -13.39 36.65 53.78
C THR A 698 -14.25 36.16 52.61
N THR A 699 -14.98 37.05 51.93
CA THR A 699 -15.97 36.69 50.90
C THR A 699 -15.38 36.30 49.56
N ARG A 700 -14.15 36.75 49.23
CA ARG A 700 -13.51 36.61 47.89
C ARG A 700 -14.24 37.32 46.75
N TRP A 701 -15.24 38.14 47.08
CA TRP A 701 -15.97 38.98 46.14
C TRP A 701 -16.38 40.27 46.83
N SER A 702 -16.59 41.31 46.01
CA SER A 702 -16.91 42.66 46.45
C SER A 702 -17.91 43.30 45.51
N ILE A 703 -18.76 44.18 46.06
CA ILE A 703 -19.59 45.05 45.24
C ILE A 703 -18.81 46.34 44.99
N VAL A 704 -18.56 46.61 43.72
CA VAL A 704 -17.96 47.86 43.25
C VAL A 704 -19.01 48.61 42.44
N THR A 705 -19.22 49.86 42.79
CA THR A 705 -20.09 50.76 42.03
C THR A 705 -19.26 51.80 41.31
N ALA A 706 -19.58 52.09 40.06
CA ALA A 706 -18.87 53.07 39.24
C ALA A 706 -19.83 54.17 38.77
N PHE A 707 -19.40 55.42 38.84
CA PHE A 707 -20.12 56.57 38.32
C PHE A 707 -19.28 57.29 37.26
N GLU A 708 -19.74 57.25 36.01
CA GLU A 708 -19.16 57.97 34.87
C GLU A 708 -19.74 59.39 34.84
N ALA A 709 -18.95 60.36 35.30
CA ALA A 709 -19.36 61.75 35.33
C ALA A 709 -19.22 62.38 33.94
N SER A 710 -20.33 62.86 33.38
CA SER A 710 -20.39 63.46 32.05
C SER A 710 -21.48 64.52 32.00
N THR A 711 -21.20 65.63 31.31
CA THR A 711 -22.20 66.67 31.05
C THR A 711 -23.24 66.26 30.02
N THR A 712 -22.99 65.19 29.25
CA THR A 712 -23.82 64.78 28.10
C THR A 712 -24.38 63.37 28.23
N ASP A 713 -23.60 62.43 28.76
CA ASP A 713 -24.01 61.02 28.86
C ASP A 713 -23.48 60.34 30.14
N PRO A 714 -24.06 60.63 31.30
CA PRO A 714 -23.62 60.08 32.59
C PRO A 714 -24.27 58.71 32.89
N TRP A 715 -23.45 57.78 33.39
CA TRP A 715 -23.86 56.40 33.67
C TRP A 715 -23.44 55.95 35.06
N TYR A 716 -24.23 55.05 35.64
CA TYR A 716 -23.96 54.40 36.91
C TYR A 716 -23.94 52.88 36.73
N TYR A 717 -22.98 52.23 37.38
CA TYR A 717 -22.81 50.78 37.31
C TYR A 717 -22.78 50.20 38.72
N LYS A 718 -23.42 49.05 38.87
CA LYS A 718 -23.31 48.21 40.06
C LYS A 718 -22.79 46.85 39.64
N CYS A 719 -21.59 46.53 40.13
CA CYS A 719 -20.83 45.37 39.72
C CYS A 719 -20.51 44.47 40.91
N ASN A 720 -20.65 43.16 40.70
CA ASN A 720 -20.18 42.13 41.61
C ASN A 720 -18.90 41.52 41.02
N VAL A 721 -17.76 41.83 41.63
CA VAL A 721 -16.43 41.38 41.23
C VAL A 721 -16.02 40.22 42.13
N SER A 722 -15.63 39.10 41.55
CA SER A 722 -15.23 37.90 42.31
C SER A 722 -13.89 37.36 41.87
N ILE A 723 -13.15 36.75 42.79
CA ILE A 723 -11.92 36.01 42.51
C ILE A 723 -12.11 34.57 42.98
N GLY A 724 -12.01 33.65 42.02
CA GLY A 724 -12.19 32.23 42.24
C GLY A 724 -11.15 31.61 43.19
N ALA A 725 -11.37 30.34 43.53
CA ALA A 725 -10.31 29.53 44.13
C ALA A 725 -9.22 29.24 43.08
N VAL A 726 -8.00 28.96 43.55
CA VAL A 726 -6.90 28.58 42.66
C VAL A 726 -7.16 27.17 42.15
N THR A 727 -7.17 26.98 40.83
CA THR A 727 -7.25 25.67 40.20
C THR A 727 -5.97 24.90 40.47
N ASN A 728 -6.08 23.59 40.73
CA ASN A 728 -4.93 22.70 41.01
C ASN A 728 -4.09 23.10 42.25
N ALA A 729 -4.67 23.80 43.22
CA ALA A 729 -4.04 24.01 44.52
C ALA A 729 -4.09 22.74 45.38
N VAL A 730 -2.92 22.16 45.67
CA VAL A 730 -2.78 20.90 46.44
C VAL A 730 -2.43 21.16 47.91
N VAL A 731 -1.58 22.14 48.18
CA VAL A 731 -1.18 22.56 49.54
C VAL A 731 -1.77 23.94 49.88
N ARG A 732 -1.70 24.34 51.16
CA ARG A 732 -2.33 25.59 51.62
C ARG A 732 -1.68 26.81 50.99
N GLU A 733 -0.38 26.77 50.82
CA GLU A 733 0.48 27.80 50.24
C GLU A 733 0.19 28.03 48.75
N HIS A 734 -0.47 27.07 48.07
CA HIS A 734 -0.88 27.24 46.67
C HIS A 734 -2.09 28.14 46.48
N ASN A 735 -2.84 28.45 47.55
CA ASN A 735 -4.06 29.23 47.47
C ASN A 735 -3.81 30.74 47.64
N VAL A 736 -4.61 31.53 46.93
CA VAL A 736 -4.80 32.96 47.24
C VAL A 736 -5.73 33.08 48.44
N SER A 737 -5.32 33.80 49.49
CA SER A 737 -6.15 33.97 50.69
C SER A 737 -7.43 34.74 50.40
N ALA A 738 -8.45 34.55 51.24
CA ALA A 738 -9.71 35.28 51.09
C ALA A 738 -9.53 36.80 51.28
N LEU A 739 -8.57 37.21 52.10
CA LEU A 739 -8.19 38.61 52.29
C LEU A 739 -7.68 39.22 50.99
N VAL A 740 -6.69 38.57 50.35
CA VAL A 740 -6.11 39.03 49.09
C VAL A 740 -7.17 39.05 47.98
N ALA A 741 -7.99 38.00 47.89
CA ALA A 741 -9.07 37.92 46.91
C ALA A 741 -10.10 39.06 47.08
N THR A 742 -10.54 39.34 48.31
CA THR A 742 -11.52 40.41 48.58
C THR A 742 -10.93 41.80 48.36
N MET A 743 -9.66 42.01 48.70
CA MET A 743 -8.96 43.27 48.45
C MET A 743 -8.70 43.50 46.96
N ALA A 744 -8.42 42.45 46.20
CA ALA A 744 -8.25 42.53 44.75
C ALA A 744 -9.59 42.78 44.03
N SER A 745 -10.71 42.16 44.46
CA SER A 745 -12.03 42.40 43.85
C SER A 745 -12.54 43.83 44.03
N SER A 746 -12.24 44.44 45.18
CA SER A 746 -12.59 45.84 45.47
C SER A 746 -11.48 46.83 45.11
N GLY A 747 -10.32 46.35 44.66
CA GLY A 747 -9.05 47.07 44.63
C GLY A 747 -9.11 48.41 43.92
N ILE A 748 -9.89 48.51 42.85
CA ILE A 748 -10.03 49.72 42.04
C ILE A 748 -10.61 50.90 42.82
N ALA A 749 -11.42 50.65 43.85
CA ALA A 749 -12.02 51.69 44.68
C ALA A 749 -11.25 51.94 45.99
N LEU A 750 -10.19 51.16 46.28
CA LEU A 750 -9.49 51.21 47.57
C LEU A 750 -8.43 52.32 47.63
N GLN A 751 -8.77 53.45 48.25
CA GLN A 751 -7.79 54.53 48.45
C GLN A 751 -6.84 54.29 49.65
N GLY A 752 -7.28 53.52 50.65
CA GLY A 752 -6.54 53.28 51.88
C GLY A 752 -6.83 54.32 52.96
N TYR A 753 -5.93 55.31 53.13
CA TYR A 753 -6.03 56.30 54.20
C TYR A 753 -6.90 57.54 53.84
N GLY A 754 -7.31 57.68 52.58
CA GLY A 754 -8.07 58.84 52.08
C GLY A 754 -9.61 58.71 52.13
N ALA A 755 -10.14 57.68 52.80
CA ALA A 755 -11.57 57.37 52.89
C ALA A 755 -12.44 58.58 53.24
N ALA A 756 -13.68 58.63 52.73
CA ALA A 756 -14.53 59.81 52.78
C ALA A 756 -14.78 60.28 54.23
N PHE A 757 -14.36 61.51 54.56
CA PHE A 757 -15.09 62.33 55.52
C PHE A 757 -16.32 62.88 54.79
N THR A 758 -17.41 62.12 54.75
CA THR A 758 -18.67 62.65 54.26
C THR A 758 -19.17 63.74 55.24
N PHE A 759 -19.62 64.87 54.71
CA PHE A 759 -20.25 65.96 55.46
C PHE A 759 -21.64 65.59 56.03
N THR A 760 -22.05 64.32 55.91
CA THR A 760 -23.33 63.81 56.38
C THR A 760 -23.13 63.07 57.70
N ASN A 761 -24.00 63.36 58.67
CA ASN A 761 -23.99 62.85 60.06
C ASN A 761 -24.29 61.33 60.18
N ASP A 762 -24.14 60.59 59.08
CA ASP A 762 -24.49 59.18 58.99
C ASP A 762 -23.23 58.33 59.10
N SER A 763 -23.32 57.16 59.74
CA SER A 763 -22.20 56.28 60.09
C SER A 763 -21.43 55.66 58.90
N LYS A 764 -21.57 56.21 57.69
CA LYS A 764 -20.91 55.84 56.43
C LYS A 764 -19.53 56.49 56.24
N SER A 765 -18.89 56.97 57.30
CA SER A 765 -17.63 57.74 57.29
C SER A 765 -16.36 56.92 56.96
N GLN A 766 -16.50 55.79 56.25
CA GLN A 766 -15.41 54.83 55.99
C GLN A 766 -15.38 54.35 54.53
N ASP A 767 -16.40 54.65 53.72
CA ASP A 767 -16.52 54.19 52.33
C ASP A 767 -15.25 54.50 51.53
N GLN A 768 -14.78 53.48 50.81
CA GLN A 768 -13.58 53.57 50.00
C GLN A 768 -14.01 53.97 48.59
N PHE A 769 -13.37 55.00 48.06
CA PHE A 769 -13.60 55.44 46.70
C PHE A 769 -12.28 55.87 46.07
N GLN A 770 -12.21 55.76 44.76
CA GLN A 770 -11.11 56.28 43.97
C GLN A 770 -11.65 56.74 42.63
N SER A 771 -11.14 57.89 42.17
CA SER A 771 -11.55 58.49 40.91
C SER A 771 -10.39 58.43 39.93
N TYR A 772 -10.71 58.08 38.69
CA TYR A 772 -9.76 57.97 37.60
C TYR A 772 -10.17 58.92 36.46
N PRO A 773 -9.26 59.78 35.99
CA PRO A 773 -9.55 60.70 34.88
C PRO A 773 -9.69 59.92 33.57
N VAL A 774 -10.45 60.45 32.60
CA VAL A 774 -10.66 59.81 31.29
C VAL A 774 -9.36 59.49 30.55
N GLU A 775 -8.29 60.25 30.81
CA GLU A 775 -6.98 60.05 30.20
C GLU A 775 -6.26 58.78 30.71
N SER A 776 -6.82 58.10 31.72
CA SER A 776 -6.30 56.84 32.25
C SER A 776 -7.13 55.65 31.78
N TRP A 777 -6.49 54.48 31.63
CA TRP A 777 -7.14 53.24 31.19
C TRP A 777 -8.41 52.91 31.99
N TYR A 778 -8.34 53.02 33.31
CA TYR A 778 -9.45 52.72 34.22
C TYR A 778 -10.48 53.86 34.34
N GLY A 779 -10.21 55.04 33.79
CA GLY A 779 -11.14 56.17 33.77
C GLY A 779 -11.94 56.30 32.47
N LEU A 780 -11.64 55.48 31.45
CA LEU A 780 -12.31 55.50 30.15
C LEU A 780 -13.81 55.17 30.26
N PRO A 781 -14.71 55.97 29.66
CA PRO A 781 -16.14 55.77 29.74
C PRO A 781 -16.56 54.53 28.95
N GLN A 782 -17.45 53.74 29.53
CA GLN A 782 -18.05 52.55 28.94
C GLN A 782 -19.43 52.83 28.33
N ALA A 783 -19.96 54.05 28.48
CA ALA A 783 -21.16 54.55 27.79
C ALA A 783 -22.41 53.65 27.95
N GLY A 784 -22.61 53.15 29.16
CA GLY A 784 -23.71 52.27 29.54
C GLY A 784 -23.49 50.78 29.26
N ASN A 785 -22.35 50.38 28.68
CA ASN A 785 -22.07 48.97 28.40
C ASN A 785 -21.60 48.24 29.67
N ALA A 786 -22.52 47.48 30.28
CA ALA A 786 -22.24 46.73 31.50
C ALA A 786 -21.18 45.63 31.31
N THR A 787 -21.11 45.01 30.13
CA THR A 787 -20.16 43.92 29.87
C THR A 787 -18.72 44.44 29.79
N THR A 788 -18.48 45.57 29.14
CA THR A 788 -17.13 46.14 29.04
C THR A 788 -16.67 46.73 30.37
N MET A 789 -17.58 47.33 31.15
CA MET A 789 -17.29 47.70 32.55
C MET A 789 -16.93 46.48 33.40
N ALA A 790 -17.65 45.37 33.23
CA ALA A 790 -17.34 44.13 33.92
C ALA A 790 -15.96 43.57 33.50
N SER A 791 -15.61 43.62 32.21
CA SER A 791 -14.27 43.24 31.73
C SER A 791 -13.17 44.12 32.30
N LEU A 792 -13.37 45.44 32.39
CA LEU A 792 -12.42 46.39 32.99
C LEU A 792 -12.16 46.08 34.47
N LEU A 793 -13.23 45.78 35.23
CA LEU A 793 -13.11 45.39 36.64
C LEU A 793 -12.46 44.02 36.82
N SER A 794 -12.75 43.05 35.96
CA SER A 794 -12.08 41.75 35.96
C SER A 794 -10.58 41.88 35.66
N GLN A 795 -10.20 42.74 34.70
CA GLN A 795 -8.80 43.07 34.38
C GLN A 795 -8.09 43.70 35.57
N PHE A 796 -8.70 44.68 36.23
CA PHE A 796 -8.11 45.31 37.42
C PHE A 796 -7.92 44.28 38.53
N ALA A 797 -8.94 43.49 38.84
CA ALA A 797 -8.91 42.51 39.93
C ALA A 797 -7.86 41.42 39.72
N ILE A 798 -7.77 40.85 38.51
CA ILE A 798 -6.70 39.88 38.20
C ILE A 798 -5.32 40.55 38.15
N GLY A 799 -5.27 41.81 37.74
CA GLY A 799 -4.10 42.67 37.76
C GLY A 799 -3.47 42.82 39.14
N VAL A 800 -4.29 43.02 40.17
CA VAL A 800 -3.83 43.02 41.56
C VAL A 800 -3.17 41.68 41.89
N VAL A 801 -3.81 40.56 41.55
CA VAL A 801 -3.29 39.21 41.83
C VAL A 801 -1.97 38.94 41.10
N ALA A 802 -1.89 39.24 39.81
CA ALA A 802 -0.70 39.03 38.99
C ALA A 802 0.48 39.90 39.46
N SER A 803 0.20 41.15 39.83
CA SER A 803 1.20 42.07 40.37
C SER A 803 1.70 41.60 41.74
N LEU A 804 0.81 41.16 42.64
CA LEU A 804 1.22 40.57 43.92
C LEU A 804 2.05 39.30 43.74
N ALA A 805 1.68 38.42 42.82
CA ALA A 805 2.43 37.20 42.51
C ALA A 805 3.86 37.50 41.99
N ARG A 806 4.12 38.70 41.48
CA ARG A 806 5.45 39.13 41.02
C ARG A 806 6.28 39.81 42.10
N TYR A 807 5.65 40.53 43.02
CA TYR A 807 6.32 41.41 43.98
C TYR A 807 6.29 40.94 45.43
N ASN A 808 5.34 40.08 45.82
CA ASN A 808 5.35 39.46 47.14
C ASN A 808 6.58 38.54 47.28
N GLY A 809 7.08 38.42 48.51
CA GLY A 809 8.18 37.53 48.83
C GLY A 809 7.86 36.05 48.50
N PRO A 810 8.88 35.24 48.19
CA PRO A 810 8.68 33.83 47.95
C PRO A 810 8.44 33.06 49.26
N VAL A 811 7.68 31.98 49.18
CA VAL A 811 7.55 30.94 50.20
C VAL A 811 7.95 29.59 49.60
N GLU A 812 8.63 28.75 50.38
CA GLU A 812 9.01 27.40 49.96
C GLU A 812 7.82 26.45 50.11
N ALA A 813 7.46 25.75 49.03
CA ALA A 813 6.39 24.77 49.02
C ALA A 813 6.71 23.58 48.11
N PRO A 814 6.07 22.41 48.31
CA PRO A 814 6.18 21.29 47.38
C PRO A 814 5.53 21.61 46.02
N GLY A 815 6.27 21.43 44.92
CA GLY A 815 5.82 21.70 43.57
C GLY A 815 6.69 21.02 42.50
N LEU A 816 6.83 21.66 41.34
CA LEU A 816 7.55 21.12 40.19
C LEU A 816 8.83 21.91 39.93
N THR A 817 9.93 21.48 40.55
CA THR A 817 11.25 22.12 40.43
C THR A 817 11.74 22.13 38.98
N PRO A 818 12.06 23.31 38.40
CA PRO A 818 12.63 23.40 37.06
C PRO A 818 14.09 22.92 37.02
N LEU A 819 14.42 22.12 36.02
CA LEU A 819 15.78 21.63 35.79
C LEU A 819 16.54 22.52 34.80
N GLU A 820 17.86 22.46 34.86
CA GLU A 820 18.72 23.08 33.87
C GLU A 820 18.50 22.39 32.51
N THR A 821 18.08 23.17 31.52
CA THR A 821 17.66 22.65 30.21
C THR A 821 18.39 23.31 29.04
N ILE A 822 18.52 22.53 27.98
CA ILE A 822 19.18 22.88 26.72
C ILE A 822 18.23 22.63 25.55
N THR A 823 18.48 23.33 24.44
CA THR A 823 17.83 23.11 23.15
C THR A 823 18.86 22.94 22.06
N LEU A 824 18.53 22.15 21.05
CA LEU A 824 19.35 22.04 19.85
C LEU A 824 18.77 22.97 18.78
N LYS A 825 19.48 24.06 18.49
CA LYS A 825 19.11 25.00 17.43
C LYS A 825 19.92 24.69 16.17
N ILE A 826 19.22 24.41 15.07
CA ILE A 826 19.82 24.21 13.75
C ILE A 826 19.71 25.54 12.99
N PHE A 827 20.83 26.04 12.48
CA PHE A 827 20.87 27.35 11.81
C PHE A 827 20.01 27.37 10.54
N ASP A 828 20.26 26.41 9.64
CA ASP A 828 19.44 26.20 8.45
C ASP A 828 19.59 24.72 8.02
N TRP A 829 18.46 24.03 7.92
CA TRP A 829 18.38 22.66 7.43
C TRP A 829 18.96 22.49 6.02
N LYS A 830 18.96 23.55 5.20
CA LYS A 830 19.57 23.53 3.87
C LYS A 830 21.04 23.15 3.90
N TYR A 831 21.82 23.63 4.88
CA TYR A 831 23.24 23.26 4.98
C TYR A 831 23.42 21.80 5.38
N VAL A 832 22.56 21.26 6.25
CA VAL A 832 22.57 19.84 6.62
C VAL A 832 22.29 18.97 5.41
N HIS A 833 21.22 19.29 4.66
CA HIS A 833 20.86 18.58 3.44
C HIS A 833 21.92 18.68 2.36
N LEU A 834 22.50 19.87 2.16
CA LEU A 834 23.56 20.10 1.18
C LEU A 834 24.80 19.29 1.52
N ASN A 835 25.29 19.31 2.76
CA ASN A 835 26.49 18.57 3.14
C ASN A 835 26.30 17.06 3.01
N LEU A 836 25.25 16.50 3.62
CA LEU A 836 24.99 15.05 3.59
C LEU A 836 24.66 14.56 2.17
N GLY A 837 23.86 15.34 1.43
CA GLY A 837 23.48 15.04 0.05
C GLY A 837 24.66 15.10 -0.91
N LEU A 838 25.54 16.10 -0.78
CA LEU A 838 26.73 16.22 -1.62
C LEU A 838 27.73 15.09 -1.36
N ILE A 839 27.94 14.69 -0.09
CA ILE A 839 28.81 13.56 0.25
C ILE A 839 28.31 12.27 -0.40
N ALA A 840 27.04 11.91 -0.17
CA ALA A 840 26.47 10.66 -0.70
C ALA A 840 26.32 10.69 -2.22
N GLY A 841 25.88 11.81 -2.79
CA GLY A 841 25.67 11.98 -4.22
C GLY A 841 26.97 11.98 -5.02
N LEU A 842 27.99 12.73 -4.57
CA LEU A 842 29.28 12.76 -5.24
C LEU A 842 29.98 11.40 -5.16
N GLN A 843 29.88 10.69 -4.05
CA GLN A 843 30.41 9.32 -3.94
C GLN A 843 29.74 8.37 -4.95
N LEU A 844 28.42 8.45 -5.14
CA LEU A 844 27.72 7.61 -6.11
C LEU A 844 28.16 7.92 -7.54
N LEU A 845 28.23 9.21 -7.89
CA LEU A 845 28.66 9.67 -9.22
C LEU A 845 30.08 9.23 -9.54
N LEU A 846 31.02 9.45 -8.62
CA LEU A 846 32.41 9.01 -8.78
C LEU A 846 32.50 7.48 -8.86
N GLY A 847 31.77 6.76 -8.00
CA GLY A 847 31.70 5.30 -8.03
C GLY A 847 31.22 4.77 -9.38
N GLY A 848 30.13 5.32 -9.92
CA GLY A 848 29.64 4.96 -11.25
C GLY A 848 30.65 5.26 -12.37
N ALA A 849 31.24 6.46 -12.36
CA ALA A 849 32.26 6.86 -13.33
C ALA A 849 33.51 5.95 -13.27
N THR A 850 33.97 5.59 -12.08
CA THR A 850 35.15 4.71 -11.91
C THR A 850 34.91 3.31 -12.48
N VAL A 851 33.73 2.72 -12.25
CA VAL A 851 33.38 1.41 -12.79
C VAL A 851 33.29 1.47 -14.33
N TRP A 852 32.77 2.56 -14.89
CA TRP A 852 32.71 2.78 -16.33
C TRP A 852 34.08 2.96 -16.99
N ILE A 853 34.96 3.75 -16.39
CA ILE A 853 36.33 3.96 -16.90
C ILE A 853 37.16 2.68 -16.79
N ALA A 854 37.17 2.05 -15.61
CA ALA A 854 38.01 0.88 -15.33
C ALA A 854 37.69 -0.30 -16.25
N SER A 855 36.42 -0.47 -16.58
CA SER A 855 35.97 -1.55 -17.46
C SER A 855 36.25 -1.29 -18.94
N SER A 856 36.11 -0.05 -19.40
CA SER A 856 36.44 0.36 -20.76
C SER A 856 37.94 0.17 -21.03
N ALA A 857 38.78 0.49 -20.05
CA ALA A 857 40.23 0.27 -20.13
C ALA A 857 40.60 -1.22 -20.21
N ARG A 858 39.96 -2.06 -19.38
CA ARG A 858 40.21 -3.51 -19.37
C ARG A 858 39.74 -4.20 -20.66
N ALA A 859 38.76 -3.64 -21.36
CA ALA A 859 38.33 -4.13 -22.67
C ALA A 859 39.38 -3.94 -23.77
N GLN A 860 40.24 -2.91 -23.65
CA GLN A 860 41.27 -2.59 -24.65
C GLN A 860 42.56 -3.41 -24.49
N HIS A 861 42.84 -3.97 -23.30
CA HIS A 861 44.11 -4.66 -22.97
C HIS A 861 44.00 -6.19 -22.74
N SER A 862 43.21 -6.90 -23.54
CA SER A 862 43.35 -8.37 -23.66
C SER A 862 44.36 -8.68 -24.76
N PRO A 863 45.39 -9.53 -24.53
CA PRO A 863 46.58 -9.61 -25.37
C PRO A 863 46.22 -9.98 -26.80
N ARG A 864 46.36 -9.03 -27.73
CA ARG A 864 46.37 -9.29 -29.17
C ARG A 864 47.78 -9.51 -29.71
N ASP A 865 48.83 -9.12 -28.99
CA ASP A 865 50.20 -9.15 -29.52
C ASP A 865 51.22 -9.53 -28.44
N ALA A 866 51.38 -10.82 -28.14
CA ALA A 866 52.50 -11.31 -27.31
C ALA A 866 52.83 -12.78 -27.55
N TYR A 867 53.11 -13.18 -28.79
CA TYR A 867 53.97 -14.32 -29.09
C TYR A 867 54.67 -14.07 -30.43
N PRO A 868 55.94 -13.62 -30.46
CA PRO A 868 56.76 -13.84 -31.63
C PRO A 868 57.09 -15.33 -31.68
N THR A 869 56.58 -16.00 -32.71
CA THR A 869 57.05 -17.32 -33.15
C THR A 869 58.58 -17.33 -33.20
N PRO A 870 59.26 -18.35 -32.65
CA PRO A 870 60.70 -18.48 -32.83
C PRO A 870 60.96 -18.72 -34.32
N LYS A 871 61.64 -17.78 -34.96
CA LYS A 871 62.26 -18.02 -36.27
C LYS A 871 63.39 -19.00 -36.04
N GLU A 872 63.17 -20.25 -36.46
CA GLU A 872 64.26 -21.12 -36.87
C GLU A 872 65.08 -20.38 -37.94
N ALA A 873 66.39 -20.30 -37.72
CA ALA A 873 67.38 -20.00 -38.73
C ALA A 873 68.36 -21.19 -38.75
N PRO A 874 68.90 -21.55 -39.93
CA PRO A 874 69.56 -22.82 -40.20
C PRO A 874 70.85 -23.07 -39.42
#